data_AF-A3IQH0-F1
#
_entry.id   AF-A3IQH0-F1
#
_cell.length_a   1.000
_cell.length_b   1.000
_cell.length_c   1.000
_cell.angle_alpha   90.00
_cell.angle_beta   90.00
_cell.angle_gamma   90.00
#
_symmetry.space_group_name_H-M   'P 1'
#
loop_
_entity.id
_entity.type
_entity.pdbx_description
1 polymer ?
#
loop_
_entity_poly.entity_id
_entity_poly.type
_entity_poly.pdbx_seq_one_letter_code
_entity_poly.pdbx_strand_id
1 'polypeptide(L)'
;MNSSQINSRKTPFSSLISSQQFGSIHHSTPEVINNLNNTATNIWSNLLQSETSLDITFQITDLPTGHLAEATITGFDPFGRPNAGTILINYNANGVGWFIDSTPFESSEFAVQNSEFAYNATPNSDAYGKYDLLTTVLHEIAHLYGFIEGYEPFDHLHHDHATLHGEHLDNHAHPYDLLNTHLAPGIRKLPSDIDIEILKAILKAEGRGQKAEGSLEALLTSTPLLAAIANGNFNISDPYHPNFGWKTRGATTILNGQALLTEGSPFLSNLSQTFIIPEGAKTLQFTLVDAQLGTTQSFPSDAFEVALLDAHSLTSLVDTIDELSFTDAFFNLQNTGTTYLGNDIQLTHGTDNSPRTFSIDISHLTPGTEATLYFDLLGFGDNDSRVLIDDVIIQREISPITVNNPVTLTQGQSTVIQIFPDNSNLEEILQTYTIQIQTPAENGTVNIAENGTFIYTPKAGFVGTDTFTYILTDGNGTQTIPSTITVTVNNALPEIADIDIISEVIEGNKTVLRATATDAGGDTLTYIWELSDGTRLTGQVVTHSFPHNGTYTATLTVIDAHGERVTTSFELEITNIAPIVEPEDKPTISLASNTTTKLTRNNTETIPNLNIRSSFSETPLPINSLPFNNFVSVRIKDSLAPNNLASALNNNPN
;
A
#
# COMPACT_ATOMS: atom_id res chain seq x y z
N MET A 1 -38.38 28.05 -8.91
CA MET A 1 -36.96 27.77 -8.67
C MET A 1 -36.84 26.28 -8.43
N ASN A 2 -35.99 25.64 -9.23
CA ASN A 2 -35.95 24.20 -9.46
C ASN A 2 -35.57 23.40 -8.22
N SER A 3 -36.35 22.36 -7.94
CA SER A 3 -35.90 21.18 -7.22
C SER A 3 -34.95 20.39 -8.11
N SER A 4 -33.66 20.42 -7.81
CA SER A 4 -32.70 19.47 -8.37
C SER A 4 -33.03 18.08 -7.83
N GLN A 5 -33.70 17.27 -8.64
CA GLN A 5 -33.75 15.82 -8.43
C GLN A 5 -32.31 15.31 -8.45
N ILE A 6 -31.89 14.72 -7.34
CA ILE A 6 -30.66 13.94 -7.27
C ILE A 6 -30.93 12.68 -8.09
N ASN A 7 -30.26 12.54 -9.24
CA ASN A 7 -30.26 11.33 -10.05
C ASN A 7 -29.46 10.25 -9.29
N SER A 8 -30.12 9.16 -8.91
CA SER A 8 -29.54 8.06 -8.11
C SER A 8 -28.73 7.05 -8.93
N ARG A 9 -28.37 7.33 -10.18
CA ARG A 9 -27.61 6.42 -11.07
C ARG A 9 -26.20 6.89 -11.44
N LYS A 10 -25.51 7.63 -10.58
CA LYS A 10 -24.06 7.87 -10.72
C LYS A 10 -23.36 7.74 -9.39
N THR A 11 -23.24 6.51 -8.91
CA THR A 11 -22.06 6.17 -8.10
C THR A 11 -20.84 6.41 -8.98
N PRO A 12 -19.87 7.25 -8.56
CA PRO A 12 -18.66 7.44 -9.36
C PRO A 12 -17.95 6.09 -9.46
N PHE A 13 -17.75 5.60 -10.69
CA PHE A 13 -16.95 4.40 -10.95
C PHE A 13 -15.54 4.59 -10.37
N SER A 14 -15.00 3.52 -9.80
CA SER A 14 -13.61 3.43 -9.34
C SER A 14 -12.62 3.81 -10.45
N SER A 15 -11.39 4.19 -10.08
CA SER A 15 -10.31 4.46 -11.02
C SER A 15 -10.07 3.29 -12.01
N LEU A 16 -10.06 3.59 -13.31
CA LEU A 16 -9.63 2.66 -14.36
C LEU A 16 -8.25 2.09 -14.04
N ILE A 17 -8.07 0.78 -14.24
CA ILE A 17 -6.76 0.12 -14.15
C ILE A 17 -6.19 -0.20 -15.54
N SER A 18 -4.86 -0.20 -15.65
CA SER A 18 -4.18 -0.51 -16.92
C SER A 18 -4.22 -2.00 -17.26
N SER A 19 -4.09 -2.34 -18.55
CA SER A 19 -3.96 -3.74 -18.99
C SER A 19 -2.75 -4.45 -18.40
N GLN A 20 -1.69 -3.71 -18.04
CA GLN A 20 -0.52 -4.25 -17.34
C GLN A 20 -0.83 -4.64 -15.90
N GLN A 21 -1.59 -3.80 -15.19
CA GLN A 21 -2.06 -4.12 -13.84
C GLN A 21 -3.04 -5.29 -13.85
N PHE A 22 -4.01 -5.28 -14.77
CA PHE A 22 -4.94 -6.40 -14.95
C PHE A 22 -4.23 -7.72 -15.28
N GLY A 23 -3.25 -7.68 -16.19
CA GLY A 23 -2.41 -8.83 -16.49
C GLY A 23 -1.67 -9.33 -15.24
N SER A 24 -1.10 -8.42 -14.45
CA SER A 24 -0.38 -8.79 -13.23
C SER A 24 -1.28 -9.45 -12.17
N ILE A 25 -2.52 -8.98 -12.01
CA ILE A 25 -3.53 -9.58 -11.11
C ILE A 25 -3.87 -11.02 -11.53
N HIS A 26 -4.00 -11.27 -12.84
CA HIS A 26 -4.42 -12.57 -13.38
C HIS A 26 -3.27 -13.37 -14.01
N HIS A 27 -2.03 -13.11 -13.58
CA HIS A 27 -0.82 -13.79 -14.06
C HIS A 27 -0.70 -13.90 -15.58
N SER A 28 -1.16 -12.88 -16.30
CA SER A 28 -1.24 -12.78 -17.75
C SER A 28 -0.44 -11.59 -18.28
N THR A 29 -0.02 -11.64 -19.54
CA THR A 29 0.69 -10.52 -20.16
C THR A 29 -0.28 -9.58 -20.88
N PRO A 30 0.07 -8.29 -21.04
CA PRO A 30 -0.72 -7.37 -21.88
C PRO A 30 -0.91 -7.89 -23.31
N GLU A 31 0.06 -8.66 -23.83
CA GLU A 31 -0.02 -9.30 -25.14
C GLU A 31 -1.13 -10.35 -25.20
N VAL A 32 -1.25 -11.19 -24.17
CA VAL A 32 -2.33 -12.19 -24.06
C VAL A 32 -3.69 -11.53 -24.00
N ILE A 33 -3.85 -10.46 -23.21
CA ILE A 33 -5.11 -9.71 -23.12
C ILE A 33 -5.48 -9.06 -24.46
N ASN A 34 -4.50 -8.45 -25.13
CA ASN A 34 -4.72 -7.88 -26.47
C ASN A 34 -5.08 -8.97 -27.48
N ASN A 35 -4.44 -10.15 -27.41
CA ASN A 35 -4.75 -11.27 -28.26
C ASN A 35 -6.20 -11.77 -28.03
N LEU A 36 -6.66 -11.82 -26.79
CA LEU A 36 -8.03 -12.19 -26.44
C LEU A 36 -9.05 -11.19 -27.03
N ASN A 37 -8.83 -9.89 -26.84
CA ASN A 37 -9.71 -8.85 -27.38
C ASN A 37 -9.76 -8.89 -28.92
N ASN A 38 -8.60 -9.06 -29.56
CA ASN A 38 -8.51 -9.23 -31.00
C ASN A 38 -9.23 -10.51 -31.45
N THR A 39 -9.07 -11.61 -30.71
CA THR A 39 -9.73 -12.88 -31.02
C THR A 39 -11.24 -12.75 -30.94
N ALA A 40 -11.79 -12.19 -29.87
CA ALA A 40 -13.23 -12.00 -29.72
C ALA A 40 -13.82 -11.11 -30.83
N THR A 41 -13.13 -10.01 -31.16
CA THR A 41 -13.51 -9.13 -32.28
C THR A 41 -13.45 -9.84 -33.63
N ASN A 42 -12.42 -10.68 -33.84
CA ASN A 42 -12.26 -11.47 -35.06
C ASN A 42 -13.31 -12.56 -35.19
N ILE A 43 -13.70 -13.23 -34.10
CA ILE A 43 -14.77 -14.23 -34.09
C ILE A 43 -16.06 -13.59 -34.59
N TRP A 44 -16.50 -12.49 -33.98
CA TRP A 44 -17.73 -11.82 -34.40
C TRP A 44 -17.68 -11.27 -35.81
N SER A 45 -16.59 -10.59 -36.19
CA SER A 45 -16.46 -10.03 -37.54
C SER A 45 -16.50 -11.12 -38.63
N ASN A 46 -15.88 -12.27 -38.38
CA ASN A 46 -15.93 -13.42 -39.29
C ASN A 46 -17.32 -14.06 -39.37
N LEU A 47 -17.99 -14.26 -38.23
CA LEU A 47 -19.31 -14.89 -38.18
C LEU A 47 -20.40 -14.03 -38.84
N LEU A 48 -20.34 -12.71 -38.63
CA LEU A 48 -21.34 -11.76 -39.12
C LEU A 48 -21.08 -11.31 -40.56
N GLN A 49 -19.83 -11.33 -41.03
CA GLN A 49 -19.42 -10.76 -42.33
C GLN A 49 -19.92 -9.32 -42.52
N SER A 50 -19.91 -8.55 -41.43
CA SER A 50 -20.47 -7.20 -41.39
C SER A 50 -19.52 -6.20 -42.05
N GLU A 51 -20.07 -5.32 -42.90
CA GLU A 51 -19.36 -4.15 -43.44
C GLU A 51 -19.21 -3.01 -42.40
N THR A 52 -19.81 -3.18 -41.22
CA THR A 52 -19.81 -2.19 -40.13
C THR A 52 -18.63 -2.46 -39.21
N SER A 53 -17.60 -1.61 -39.26
CA SER A 53 -16.48 -1.66 -38.32
C SER A 53 -16.92 -1.16 -36.95
N LEU A 54 -16.67 -1.95 -35.90
CA LEU A 54 -16.96 -1.57 -34.52
C LEU A 54 -15.66 -1.06 -33.86
N ASP A 55 -15.63 0.21 -33.47
CA ASP A 55 -14.54 0.77 -32.67
C ASP A 55 -14.79 0.51 -31.19
N ILE A 56 -14.12 -0.50 -30.62
CA ILE A 56 -14.32 -0.94 -29.24
C ILE A 56 -13.20 -0.40 -28.36
N THR A 57 -13.58 0.32 -27.31
CA THR A 57 -12.67 0.66 -26.21
C THR A 57 -12.87 -0.30 -25.04
N PHE A 58 -11.85 -1.09 -24.72
CA PHE A 58 -11.84 -1.91 -23.51
C PHE A 58 -11.30 -1.12 -22.32
N GLN A 59 -12.04 -1.15 -21.22
CA GLN A 59 -11.69 -0.49 -19.98
C GLN A 59 -11.87 -1.47 -18.82
N ILE A 60 -10.97 -1.39 -17.85
CA ILE A 60 -10.93 -2.32 -16.72
C ILE A 60 -11.13 -1.48 -15.47
N THR A 61 -12.12 -1.84 -14.67
CA THR A 61 -12.59 -1.05 -13.53
C THR A 61 -13.11 -1.97 -12.44
N ASP A 62 -13.33 -1.46 -11.24
CA ASP A 62 -14.22 -2.10 -10.28
C ASP A 62 -15.66 -1.84 -10.69
N LEU A 63 -16.43 -2.93 -10.84
CA LEU A 63 -17.87 -2.88 -11.07
C LEU A 63 -18.58 -3.29 -9.77
N PRO A 64 -19.82 -2.83 -9.53
CA PRO A 64 -20.59 -3.24 -8.36
C PRO A 64 -20.61 -4.76 -8.16
N THR A 65 -20.67 -5.21 -6.90
CA THR A 65 -20.70 -6.64 -6.56
C THR A 65 -21.77 -7.38 -7.34
N GLY A 66 -21.38 -8.46 -8.01
CA GLY A 66 -22.24 -9.26 -8.86
C GLY A 66 -22.19 -8.90 -10.34
N HIS A 67 -21.44 -7.86 -10.73
CA HIS A 67 -21.30 -7.41 -12.12
C HIS A 67 -19.94 -7.85 -12.68
N LEU A 68 -19.93 -8.50 -13.84
CA LEU A 68 -18.72 -9.00 -14.50
C LEU A 68 -18.24 -8.06 -15.60
N ALA A 69 -19.16 -7.54 -16.40
CA ALA A 69 -18.87 -6.58 -17.45
C ALA A 69 -20.11 -5.73 -17.78
N GLU A 70 -19.87 -4.62 -18.46
CA GLU A 70 -20.91 -3.72 -18.95
C GLU A 70 -20.52 -3.16 -20.33
N ALA A 71 -21.41 -3.27 -21.30
CA ALA A 71 -21.26 -2.64 -22.61
C ALA A 71 -22.08 -1.35 -22.73
N THR A 72 -21.46 -0.32 -23.28
CA THR A 72 -22.11 0.94 -23.64
C THR A 72 -21.84 1.29 -25.10
N ILE A 73 -22.90 1.53 -25.89
CA ILE A 73 -22.75 2.05 -27.26
C ILE A 73 -22.39 3.55 -27.21
N THR A 74 -21.33 3.94 -27.91
CA THR A 74 -20.80 5.32 -27.93
C THR A 74 -20.89 5.98 -29.30
N GLY A 75 -21.19 5.23 -30.36
CA GLY A 75 -21.29 5.74 -31.72
C GLY A 75 -22.25 4.95 -32.60
N PHE A 76 -22.83 5.65 -33.57
CA PHE A 76 -23.66 5.08 -34.63
C PHE A 76 -23.18 5.56 -35.99
N ASP A 77 -23.32 4.71 -37.01
CA ASP A 77 -23.05 5.04 -38.40
C ASP A 77 -24.19 5.88 -39.04
N PRO A 78 -24.03 6.38 -40.28
CA PRO A 78 -25.07 7.17 -40.95
C PRO A 78 -26.41 6.45 -41.17
N PHE A 79 -26.45 5.13 -41.04
CA PHE A 79 -27.66 4.31 -41.18
C PHE A 79 -28.32 4.00 -39.83
N GLY A 80 -27.75 4.50 -38.73
CA GLY A 80 -28.26 4.30 -37.37
C GLY A 80 -27.81 2.99 -36.72
N ARG A 81 -26.79 2.31 -37.28
CA ARG A 81 -26.25 1.07 -36.72
C ARG A 81 -25.10 1.38 -35.76
N PRO A 82 -24.95 0.65 -34.65
CA PRO A 82 -23.80 0.84 -33.75
C PRO A 82 -22.47 0.68 -34.50
N ASN A 83 -21.53 1.60 -34.26
CA ASN A 83 -20.19 1.54 -34.85
C ASN A 83 -19.06 1.87 -33.87
N ALA A 84 -19.37 2.24 -32.64
CA ALA A 84 -18.40 2.41 -31.57
C ALA A 84 -19.02 2.09 -30.21
N GLY A 85 -18.22 1.58 -29.28
CA GLY A 85 -18.67 1.24 -27.94
C GLY A 85 -17.53 1.17 -26.92
N THR A 86 -17.90 1.13 -25.66
CA THR A 86 -17.00 0.88 -24.53
C THR A 86 -17.45 -0.39 -23.81
N ILE A 87 -16.52 -1.27 -23.50
CA ILE A 87 -16.74 -2.44 -22.64
C ILE A 87 -15.96 -2.21 -21.36
N LEU A 88 -16.68 -2.13 -20.24
CA LEU A 88 -16.13 -2.13 -18.90
C LEU A 88 -16.04 -3.57 -18.41
N ILE A 89 -14.89 -3.97 -17.87
CA ILE A 89 -14.65 -5.31 -17.33
C ILE A 89 -14.28 -5.17 -15.85
N ASN A 90 -14.95 -5.95 -14.99
CA ASN A 90 -14.63 -6.00 -13.57
C ASN A 90 -13.20 -6.55 -13.38
N TYR A 91 -12.34 -5.84 -12.66
CA TYR A 91 -10.93 -6.21 -12.58
C TYR A 91 -10.65 -7.51 -11.81
N ASN A 92 -11.50 -7.93 -10.87
CA ASN A 92 -11.29 -9.12 -10.02
C ASN A 92 -12.33 -10.22 -10.26
N ALA A 93 -13.25 -10.02 -11.20
CA ALA A 93 -14.36 -10.93 -11.49
C ALA A 93 -15.17 -11.27 -10.23
N ASN A 94 -15.53 -10.25 -9.44
CA ASN A 94 -16.21 -10.38 -8.14
C ASN A 94 -15.45 -11.25 -7.12
N GLY A 95 -14.12 -11.24 -7.17
CA GLY A 95 -13.25 -12.00 -6.28
C GLY A 95 -13.06 -13.47 -6.66
N VAL A 96 -13.68 -13.94 -7.75
CA VAL A 96 -13.54 -15.31 -8.25
C VAL A 96 -12.35 -15.44 -9.22
N GLY A 97 -11.95 -14.34 -9.87
CA GLY A 97 -10.84 -14.29 -10.81
C GLY A 97 -11.19 -14.62 -12.25
N TRP A 98 -10.33 -14.18 -13.18
CA TRP A 98 -10.48 -14.41 -14.61
C TRP A 98 -9.61 -15.56 -15.09
N PHE A 99 -10.18 -16.40 -15.95
CA PHE A 99 -9.42 -17.22 -16.87
C PHE A 99 -9.16 -16.43 -18.15
N ILE A 100 -7.88 -16.17 -18.42
CA ILE A 100 -7.42 -15.46 -19.60
C ILE A 100 -6.70 -16.46 -20.50
N ASP A 101 -7.40 -16.92 -21.51
CA ASP A 101 -6.91 -17.95 -22.40
C ASP A 101 -5.81 -17.41 -23.33
N SER A 102 -4.62 -17.99 -23.24
CA SER A 102 -3.49 -17.68 -24.14
C SER A 102 -3.66 -18.29 -25.55
N THR A 103 -4.51 -19.30 -25.66
CA THR A 103 -4.82 -20.08 -26.87
C THR A 103 -6.35 -20.16 -27.10
N PRO A 104 -7.04 -19.01 -27.25
CA PRO A 104 -8.50 -18.92 -27.26
C PRO A 104 -9.21 -19.76 -28.36
N PHE A 105 -8.49 -20.19 -29.39
CA PHE A 105 -9.01 -21.03 -30.47
C PHE A 105 -8.94 -22.54 -30.19
N GLU A 106 -8.12 -22.97 -29.23
CA GLU A 106 -7.85 -24.39 -29.00
C GLU A 106 -8.73 -24.99 -27.88
N SER A 107 -9.20 -24.17 -26.93
CA SER A 107 -10.05 -24.60 -25.80
C SER A 107 -9.52 -25.84 -25.05
N SER A 108 -8.20 -25.98 -24.94
CA SER A 108 -7.54 -27.14 -24.32
C SER A 108 -7.87 -27.34 -22.84
N GLU A 109 -8.37 -26.30 -22.18
CA GLU A 109 -8.68 -26.25 -20.76
C GLU A 109 -10.07 -26.82 -20.45
N PHE A 110 -10.82 -27.21 -21.48
CA PHE A 110 -12.19 -27.68 -21.39
C PHE A 110 -12.29 -29.10 -21.95
N ALA A 111 -12.97 -30.00 -21.25
CA ALA A 111 -13.13 -31.40 -21.71
C ALA A 111 -14.57 -31.87 -21.83
N VAL A 112 -15.53 -31.19 -21.20
CA VAL A 112 -16.93 -31.61 -21.22
C VAL A 112 -17.75 -30.53 -21.92
N GLN A 113 -18.46 -30.92 -22.97
CA GLN A 113 -19.40 -30.05 -23.68
C GLN A 113 -20.77 -30.15 -23.01
N ASN A 114 -21.34 -29.01 -22.60
CA ASN A 114 -22.74 -28.92 -22.17
C ASN A 114 -23.68 -28.73 -23.36
N SER A 115 -23.18 -28.11 -24.43
CA SER A 115 -23.85 -27.93 -25.72
C SER A 115 -22.80 -27.82 -26.84
N GLU A 116 -23.24 -27.65 -28.08
CA GLU A 116 -22.35 -27.39 -29.22
C GLU A 116 -21.49 -26.12 -29.04
N PHE A 117 -21.96 -25.17 -28.24
CA PHE A 117 -21.33 -23.87 -28.03
C PHE A 117 -20.95 -23.58 -26.58
N ALA A 118 -21.06 -24.56 -25.67
CA ALA A 118 -20.74 -24.36 -24.25
C ALA A 118 -19.95 -25.52 -23.66
N TYR A 119 -18.96 -25.17 -22.85
CA TYR A 119 -17.92 -26.07 -22.38
C TYR A 119 -17.68 -25.88 -20.88
N ASN A 120 -17.39 -26.97 -20.18
CA ASN A 120 -16.90 -26.99 -18.81
C ASN A 120 -15.39 -27.15 -18.78
N ALA A 121 -14.76 -26.30 -17.98
CA ALA A 121 -13.36 -26.43 -17.62
C ALA A 121 -13.11 -27.78 -16.96
N THR A 122 -11.97 -28.39 -17.26
CA THR A 122 -11.54 -29.59 -16.54
C THR A 122 -11.13 -29.24 -15.12
N PRO A 123 -11.39 -30.08 -14.11
CA PRO A 123 -10.99 -29.79 -12.71
C PRO A 123 -9.51 -29.43 -12.49
N ASN A 124 -8.63 -29.83 -13.41
CA ASN A 124 -7.18 -29.59 -13.31
C ASN A 124 -6.68 -28.49 -14.26
N SER A 125 -7.56 -27.77 -14.96
CA SER A 125 -7.15 -26.68 -15.85
C SER A 125 -7.22 -25.32 -15.17
N ASP A 126 -6.46 -24.36 -15.70
CA ASP A 126 -6.44 -22.98 -15.23
C ASP A 126 -7.79 -22.26 -15.37
N ALA A 127 -8.70 -22.80 -16.17
CA ALA A 127 -10.07 -22.31 -16.36
C ALA A 127 -11.04 -22.74 -15.26
N TYR A 128 -10.71 -23.78 -14.50
CA TYR A 128 -11.61 -24.32 -13.49
C TYR A 128 -11.84 -23.32 -12.35
N GLY A 129 -13.11 -23.12 -11.98
CA GLY A 129 -13.50 -22.21 -10.90
C GLY A 129 -13.30 -20.72 -11.19
N LYS A 130 -12.92 -20.32 -12.42
CA LYS A 130 -12.74 -18.91 -12.83
C LYS A 130 -13.72 -18.50 -13.92
N TYR A 131 -14.03 -17.22 -14.03
CA TYR A 131 -14.85 -16.73 -15.15
C TYR A 131 -14.03 -16.70 -16.44
N ASP A 132 -14.58 -17.19 -17.55
CA ASP A 132 -13.92 -17.14 -18.86
C ASP A 132 -14.01 -15.72 -19.46
N LEU A 133 -12.87 -15.04 -19.55
CA LEU A 133 -12.82 -13.66 -20.04
C LEU A 133 -13.20 -13.57 -21.52
N LEU A 134 -12.87 -14.60 -22.31
CA LEU A 134 -13.25 -14.67 -23.73
C LEU A 134 -14.78 -14.68 -23.87
N THR A 135 -15.47 -15.53 -23.13
CA THR A 135 -16.94 -15.58 -23.07
C THR A 135 -17.54 -14.22 -22.72
N THR A 136 -17.00 -13.58 -21.68
CA THR A 136 -17.48 -12.26 -21.24
C THR A 136 -17.32 -11.21 -22.34
N VAL A 137 -16.14 -11.12 -22.95
CA VAL A 137 -15.90 -10.16 -24.04
C VAL A 137 -16.77 -10.46 -25.26
N LEU A 138 -16.98 -11.74 -25.61
CA LEU A 138 -17.87 -12.13 -26.69
C LEU A 138 -19.33 -11.70 -26.42
N HIS A 139 -19.81 -11.89 -25.20
CA HIS A 139 -21.13 -11.45 -24.75
C HIS A 139 -21.30 -9.93 -24.93
N GLU A 140 -20.35 -9.14 -24.40
CA GLU A 140 -20.42 -7.68 -24.47
C GLU A 140 -20.29 -7.13 -25.90
N ILE A 141 -19.48 -7.77 -26.76
CA ILE A 141 -19.38 -7.37 -28.18
C ILE A 141 -20.72 -7.59 -28.89
N ALA A 142 -21.47 -8.65 -28.56
CA ALA A 142 -22.80 -8.87 -29.14
C ALA A 142 -23.77 -7.74 -28.79
N HIS A 143 -23.75 -7.26 -27.54
CA HIS A 143 -24.49 -6.07 -27.12
C HIS A 143 -24.12 -4.86 -27.97
N LEU A 144 -22.82 -4.65 -28.24
CA LEU A 144 -22.36 -3.56 -29.11
C LEU A 144 -22.78 -3.71 -30.58
N TYR A 145 -23.03 -4.93 -31.08
CA TYR A 145 -23.62 -5.13 -32.42
C TYR A 145 -25.13 -4.86 -32.47
N GLY A 146 -25.75 -4.54 -31.34
CA GLY A 146 -27.15 -4.11 -31.24
C GLY A 146 -28.08 -5.12 -30.56
N PHE A 147 -27.53 -6.16 -29.95
CA PHE A 147 -28.31 -7.10 -29.14
C PHE A 147 -28.56 -6.48 -27.76
N ILE A 148 -29.48 -5.54 -27.56
CA ILE A 148 -29.76 -4.96 -26.22
C ILE A 148 -31.26 -4.99 -25.97
N GLU A 149 -31.68 -5.41 -24.77
CA GLU A 149 -33.08 -5.29 -24.34
C GLU A 149 -33.54 -3.82 -24.40
N GLY A 150 -34.64 -3.56 -25.13
CA GLY A 150 -35.14 -2.21 -25.35
C GLY A 150 -34.56 -1.47 -26.57
N TYR A 151 -33.78 -2.14 -27.43
CA TYR A 151 -33.50 -1.64 -28.77
C TYR A 151 -34.71 -1.86 -29.68
N GLU A 152 -35.42 -0.79 -30.05
CA GLU A 152 -36.70 -0.85 -30.80
C GLU A 152 -36.68 -1.76 -32.06
N PRO A 153 -35.59 -1.84 -32.85
CA PRO A 153 -35.48 -2.81 -33.94
C PRO A 153 -35.47 -4.29 -33.51
N PHE A 154 -34.99 -4.62 -32.31
CA PHE A 154 -35.04 -5.97 -31.72
C PHE A 154 -36.47 -6.34 -31.28
N ASP A 155 -37.16 -5.41 -30.61
CA ASP A 155 -38.54 -5.61 -30.14
C ASP A 155 -39.53 -5.74 -31.30
N HIS A 156 -39.24 -5.15 -32.46
CA HIS A 156 -40.10 -5.25 -33.66
C HIS A 156 -39.92 -6.51 -34.50
N LEU A 157 -38.80 -7.22 -34.37
CA LEU A 157 -38.56 -8.49 -35.08
C LEU A 157 -39.32 -9.67 -34.45
N HIS A 158 -39.96 -9.48 -33.30
CA HIS A 158 -40.75 -10.47 -32.55
C HIS A 158 -41.98 -11.04 -33.29
N HIS A 159 -42.33 -10.58 -34.50
CA HIS A 159 -43.64 -10.88 -35.09
C HIS A 159 -43.69 -11.89 -36.25
N ASP A 160 -42.57 -12.30 -36.87
CA ASP A 160 -42.65 -13.15 -38.10
C ASP A 160 -41.79 -14.43 -38.12
N HIS A 161 -40.92 -14.68 -37.14
CA HIS A 161 -40.10 -15.89 -37.09
C HIS A 161 -40.21 -16.58 -35.72
N ALA A 162 -40.88 -17.74 -35.69
CA ALA A 162 -41.25 -18.48 -34.48
C ALA A 162 -40.07 -19.03 -33.62
N THR A 163 -38.82 -18.77 -34.00
CA THR A 163 -37.61 -19.14 -33.24
C THR A 163 -36.97 -17.97 -32.49
N LEU A 164 -37.46 -16.74 -32.65
CA LEU A 164 -36.91 -15.51 -32.05
C LEU A 164 -37.79 -14.93 -30.92
N HIS A 165 -38.58 -15.75 -30.22
CA HIS A 165 -39.54 -15.29 -29.21
C HIS A 165 -38.93 -14.95 -27.84
N GLY A 166 -37.69 -14.47 -27.77
CA GLY A 166 -37.02 -14.11 -26.51
C GLY A 166 -36.77 -15.29 -25.54
N GLU A 167 -37.25 -16.50 -25.85
CA GLU A 167 -37.07 -17.71 -25.04
C GLU A 167 -35.59 -18.03 -24.82
N HIS A 168 -34.71 -17.71 -25.78
CA HIS A 168 -33.26 -17.87 -25.65
C HIS A 168 -32.61 -16.95 -24.59
N LEU A 169 -33.31 -15.90 -24.12
CA LEU A 169 -32.89 -15.07 -22.99
C LEU A 169 -33.35 -15.64 -21.64
N ASP A 170 -34.25 -16.64 -21.63
CA ASP A 170 -34.64 -17.33 -20.41
C ASP A 170 -33.47 -18.20 -19.94
N ASN A 171 -32.81 -17.74 -18.88
CA ASN A 171 -31.67 -18.42 -18.28
C ASN A 171 -32.01 -19.80 -17.69
N HIS A 172 -33.28 -20.14 -17.48
CA HIS A 172 -33.71 -21.47 -17.06
C HIS A 172 -33.87 -22.43 -18.25
N ALA A 173 -34.36 -21.93 -19.38
CA ALA A 173 -34.56 -22.73 -20.60
C ALA A 173 -33.24 -22.88 -21.40
N HIS A 174 -32.41 -21.84 -21.42
CA HIS A 174 -31.16 -21.78 -22.18
C HIS A 174 -29.97 -21.30 -21.31
N PRO A 175 -29.58 -22.07 -20.27
CA PRO A 175 -28.51 -21.68 -19.34
C PRO A 175 -27.12 -21.53 -20.01
N TYR A 176 -26.94 -22.14 -21.18
CA TYR A 176 -25.69 -22.20 -21.92
C TYR A 176 -25.62 -21.28 -23.15
N ASP A 177 -26.65 -20.46 -23.35
CA ASP A 177 -26.65 -19.44 -24.40
C ASP A 177 -25.61 -18.34 -24.06
N LEU A 178 -24.86 -17.88 -25.07
CA LEU A 178 -23.84 -16.85 -24.89
C LEU A 178 -24.47 -15.55 -24.36
N LEU A 179 -25.67 -15.21 -24.81
CA LEU A 179 -26.35 -13.94 -24.52
C LEU A 179 -27.21 -14.00 -23.27
N ASN A 180 -27.12 -15.10 -22.52
CA ASN A 180 -27.61 -15.17 -21.17
C ASN A 180 -26.91 -14.13 -20.29
N THR A 181 -27.68 -13.33 -19.55
CA THR A 181 -27.21 -12.27 -18.64
C THR A 181 -26.44 -12.78 -17.43
N HIS A 182 -26.22 -14.10 -17.35
CA HIS A 182 -25.51 -14.80 -16.29
C HIS A 182 -24.39 -15.68 -16.85
N LEU A 183 -23.22 -15.56 -16.22
CA LEU A 183 -22.07 -16.45 -16.42
C LEU A 183 -21.73 -17.14 -15.09
N ALA A 184 -21.40 -18.43 -15.16
CA ALA A 184 -20.91 -19.22 -14.03
C ALA A 184 -19.41 -19.49 -14.18
N PRO A 185 -18.65 -19.65 -13.08
CA PRO A 185 -17.24 -20.00 -13.13
C PRO A 185 -17.00 -21.36 -13.81
N GLY A 186 -15.87 -21.51 -14.49
CA GLY A 186 -15.51 -22.72 -15.23
C GLY A 186 -16.31 -22.95 -16.51
N ILE A 187 -17.20 -22.04 -16.89
CA ILE A 187 -18.00 -22.15 -18.12
C ILE A 187 -17.42 -21.26 -19.21
N ARG A 188 -17.15 -21.85 -20.37
CA ARG A 188 -16.96 -21.13 -21.62
C ARG A 188 -18.20 -21.23 -22.48
N LYS A 189 -18.69 -20.12 -23.00
CA LYS A 189 -19.77 -20.03 -23.99
C LYS A 189 -19.26 -19.32 -25.23
N LEU A 190 -19.62 -19.84 -26.40
CA LEU A 190 -19.28 -19.30 -27.72
C LEU A 190 -20.58 -18.89 -28.45
N PRO A 191 -20.48 -18.04 -29.49
CA PRO A 191 -21.65 -17.65 -30.27
C PRO A 191 -22.34 -18.87 -30.88
N SER A 192 -23.63 -19.00 -30.61
CA SER A 192 -24.47 -20.04 -31.19
C SER A 192 -25.02 -19.63 -32.57
N ASP A 193 -25.55 -20.60 -33.32
CA ASP A 193 -26.18 -20.30 -34.61
C ASP A 193 -27.34 -19.30 -34.48
N ILE A 194 -28.10 -19.37 -33.38
CA ILE A 194 -29.21 -18.44 -33.13
C ILE A 194 -28.70 -17.02 -32.86
N ASP A 195 -27.62 -16.85 -32.08
CA ASP A 195 -27.00 -15.54 -31.83
C ASP A 195 -26.57 -14.88 -33.15
N ILE A 196 -25.96 -15.67 -34.03
CA ILE A 196 -25.48 -15.23 -35.33
C ILE A 196 -26.64 -14.83 -36.23
N GLU A 197 -27.72 -15.61 -36.28
CA GLU A 197 -28.90 -15.28 -37.09
C GLU A 197 -29.60 -14.01 -36.60
N ILE A 198 -29.75 -13.85 -35.29
CA ILE A 198 -30.36 -12.66 -34.68
C ILE A 198 -29.54 -11.40 -35.02
N LEU A 199 -28.24 -11.42 -34.78
CA LEU A 199 -27.38 -10.28 -35.06
C LEU A 199 -27.32 -9.95 -36.57
N LYS A 200 -27.32 -10.96 -37.45
CA LYS A 200 -27.41 -10.74 -38.91
C LYS A 200 -28.72 -10.08 -39.31
N ALA A 201 -29.84 -10.43 -38.66
CA ALA A 201 -31.13 -9.77 -38.89
C ALA A 201 -31.08 -8.30 -38.44
N ILE A 202 -30.51 -8.01 -37.26
CA ILE A 202 -30.36 -6.66 -36.73
C ILE A 202 -29.52 -5.79 -37.69
N LEU A 203 -28.38 -6.30 -38.15
CA LEU A 203 -27.48 -5.55 -39.04
C LEU A 203 -28.05 -5.29 -40.44
N LYS A 204 -29.02 -6.11 -40.89
CA LYS A 204 -29.73 -5.95 -42.18
C LYS A 204 -30.95 -5.05 -42.10
N ALA A 205 -31.45 -4.71 -40.91
CA ALA A 205 -32.62 -3.86 -40.73
C ALA A 205 -32.28 -2.40 -41.11
N GLU A 206 -32.27 -2.09 -42.40
CA GLU A 206 -32.01 -0.74 -42.91
C GLU A 206 -33.09 0.26 -42.44
N GLY A 207 -32.65 1.38 -41.86
CA GLY A 207 -33.44 2.61 -41.83
C GLY A 207 -34.61 2.69 -40.83
N ARG A 208 -34.61 1.92 -39.73
CA ARG A 208 -35.62 2.06 -38.65
C ARG A 208 -35.09 2.50 -37.30
N GLY A 209 -33.78 2.65 -37.10
CA GLY A 209 -33.25 3.15 -35.84
C GLY A 209 -33.50 4.66 -35.68
N GLN A 210 -34.49 5.07 -34.88
CA GLN A 210 -34.34 6.33 -34.18
C GLN A 210 -33.05 6.26 -33.36
N LYS A 211 -32.27 7.35 -33.32
CA LYS A 211 -31.21 7.49 -32.32
C LYS A 211 -31.83 7.19 -30.95
N ALA A 212 -31.36 6.17 -30.26
CA ALA A 212 -31.63 6.05 -28.83
C ALA A 212 -31.08 7.33 -28.18
N GLU A 213 -31.96 8.20 -27.66
CA GLU A 213 -31.53 9.34 -26.86
C GLU A 213 -31.07 8.80 -25.49
N GLY A 214 -29.80 8.38 -25.40
CA GLY A 214 -29.19 7.87 -24.17
C GLY A 214 -28.16 6.76 -24.44
N SER A 215 -27.22 6.56 -23.51
CA SER A 215 -26.41 5.34 -23.49
C SER A 215 -27.32 4.14 -23.24
N LEU A 216 -27.26 3.15 -24.11
CA LEU A 216 -27.81 1.83 -23.85
C LEU A 216 -26.74 1.05 -23.09
N GLU A 217 -27.07 0.61 -21.88
CA GLU A 217 -26.20 -0.14 -20.97
C GLU A 217 -26.72 -1.57 -20.90
N ALA A 218 -25.85 -2.54 -21.11
CA ALA A 218 -26.14 -3.97 -20.94
C ALA A 218 -25.21 -4.55 -19.89
N LEU A 219 -25.77 -5.30 -18.94
CA LEU A 219 -25.07 -5.77 -17.75
C LEU A 219 -24.96 -7.30 -17.76
N LEU A 220 -23.73 -7.81 -17.73
CA LEU A 220 -23.46 -9.22 -17.43
C LEU A 220 -23.29 -9.39 -15.92
N THR A 221 -24.19 -10.17 -15.32
CA THR A 221 -24.14 -10.51 -13.91
C THR A 221 -23.46 -11.86 -13.68
N SER A 222 -22.76 -12.01 -12.57
CA SER A 222 -22.39 -13.33 -12.06
C SER A 222 -23.57 -13.91 -11.30
N THR A 223 -23.73 -15.23 -11.29
CA THR A 223 -24.43 -15.87 -10.16
C THR A 223 -23.72 -15.43 -8.87
N PRO A 224 -24.40 -14.77 -7.91
CA PRO A 224 -23.78 -14.38 -6.66
C PRO A 224 -23.54 -15.67 -5.87
N LEU A 225 -22.37 -16.24 -6.09
CA LEU A 225 -21.80 -17.22 -5.21
C LEU A 225 -21.07 -16.44 -4.14
N LEU A 226 -21.52 -16.60 -2.90
CA LEU A 226 -20.91 -15.94 -1.76
C LEU A 226 -19.42 -16.30 -1.74
N ALA A 227 -18.55 -15.29 -1.69
CA ALA A 227 -17.10 -15.47 -1.66
C ALA A 227 -16.60 -16.26 -0.42
N ALA A 228 -17.48 -16.51 0.55
CA ALA A 228 -17.31 -17.33 1.75
C ALA A 228 -18.69 -17.59 2.38
N ILE A 229 -18.73 -18.17 3.60
CA ILE A 229 -19.96 -18.26 4.40
C ILE A 229 -20.51 -16.85 4.69
N ALA A 230 -21.77 -16.60 4.35
CA ALA A 230 -22.46 -15.35 4.67
C ALA A 230 -23.39 -15.53 5.87
N ASN A 231 -23.50 -14.49 6.71
CA ASN A 231 -24.37 -14.48 7.89
C ASN A 231 -24.17 -15.73 8.79
N GLY A 232 -22.93 -16.21 8.93
CA GLY A 232 -22.62 -17.39 9.74
C GLY A 232 -22.68 -17.16 11.25
N ASN A 233 -22.74 -15.90 11.69
CA ASN A 233 -23.07 -15.47 13.06
C ASN A 233 -24.57 -15.22 13.28
N PHE A 234 -25.38 -15.48 12.24
CA PHE A 234 -26.84 -15.41 12.26
C PHE A 234 -27.46 -14.12 12.81
N ASN A 235 -26.77 -12.99 12.72
CA ASN A 235 -27.27 -11.68 13.18
C ASN A 235 -28.39 -11.13 12.28
N ILE A 236 -28.50 -11.62 11.05
CA ILE A 236 -29.57 -11.28 10.11
C ILE A 236 -30.62 -12.39 10.15
N SER A 237 -31.81 -12.08 10.70
CA SER A 237 -32.90 -13.03 10.83
C SER A 237 -33.96 -12.96 9.72
N ASP A 238 -33.98 -11.86 8.95
CA ASP A 238 -34.93 -11.68 7.84
C ASP A 238 -34.47 -12.49 6.61
N PRO A 239 -35.21 -13.54 6.19
CA PRO A 239 -34.82 -14.38 5.06
C PRO A 239 -34.87 -13.66 3.70
N TYR A 240 -35.52 -12.51 3.62
CA TYR A 240 -35.57 -11.70 2.39
C TYR A 240 -34.46 -10.64 2.34
N HIS A 241 -33.65 -10.52 3.38
CA HIS A 241 -32.52 -9.61 3.39
C HIS A 241 -31.48 -10.07 2.35
N PRO A 242 -30.92 -9.17 1.51
CA PRO A 242 -29.98 -9.56 0.45
C PRO A 242 -28.73 -10.30 0.96
N ASN A 243 -28.31 -10.00 2.19
CA ASN A 243 -27.18 -10.66 2.85
C ASN A 243 -27.59 -11.82 3.78
N PHE A 244 -28.82 -12.32 3.70
CA PHE A 244 -29.26 -13.45 4.53
C PHE A 244 -28.45 -14.72 4.24
N GLY A 245 -28.22 -15.01 2.95
CA GLY A 245 -27.29 -16.04 2.48
C GLY A 245 -27.68 -17.50 2.71
N TRP A 246 -28.61 -17.81 3.61
CA TRP A 246 -28.98 -19.19 3.95
C TRP A 246 -30.26 -19.65 3.25
N LYS A 247 -30.35 -20.93 2.92
CA LYS A 247 -31.59 -21.63 2.54
C LYS A 247 -32.10 -22.39 3.76
N THR A 248 -33.36 -22.16 4.10
CA THR A 248 -34.04 -22.85 5.19
C THR A 248 -35.16 -23.73 4.64
N ARG A 249 -35.26 -24.97 5.12
CA ARG A 249 -36.39 -25.87 4.83
C ARG A 249 -36.85 -26.54 6.11
N GLY A 250 -38.13 -26.91 6.18
CA GLY A 250 -38.70 -27.51 7.38
C GLY A 250 -38.95 -26.47 8.46
N ALA A 251 -38.84 -26.86 9.74
CA ALA A 251 -38.96 -25.96 10.88
C ALA A 251 -37.57 -25.44 11.30
N THR A 252 -36.95 -24.73 10.36
CA THR A 252 -35.67 -24.03 10.51
C THR A 252 -35.91 -22.53 10.56
N THR A 253 -35.33 -21.83 11.53
CA THR A 253 -35.44 -20.37 11.66
C THR A 253 -34.15 -19.76 12.22
N ILE A 254 -33.94 -18.47 11.99
CA ILE A 254 -32.87 -17.70 12.63
C ILE A 254 -33.48 -16.85 13.73
N LEU A 255 -33.05 -17.05 14.98
CA LEU A 255 -33.58 -16.35 16.15
C LEU A 255 -32.46 -16.05 17.14
N ASN A 256 -32.41 -14.80 17.64
CA ASN A 256 -31.46 -14.36 18.66
C ASN A 256 -29.97 -14.57 18.29
N GLY A 257 -29.61 -14.39 17.02
CA GLY A 257 -28.22 -14.59 16.57
C GLY A 257 -27.84 -16.05 16.38
N GLN A 258 -28.80 -16.97 16.28
CA GLN A 258 -28.54 -18.41 16.16
C GLN A 258 -29.49 -19.04 15.15
N ALA A 259 -29.02 -20.10 14.48
CA ALA A 259 -29.91 -20.96 13.71
C ALA A 259 -30.54 -22.03 14.58
N LEU A 260 -31.87 -22.14 14.53
CA LEU A 260 -32.68 -23.09 15.27
C LEU A 260 -33.36 -24.06 14.30
N LEU A 261 -33.05 -25.34 14.43
CA LEU A 261 -33.72 -26.44 13.73
C LEU A 261 -34.60 -27.20 14.75
N THR A 262 -35.85 -27.47 14.39
CA THR A 262 -36.81 -28.24 15.22
C THR A 262 -37.64 -29.17 14.36
N GLU A 263 -38.46 -30.04 14.94
CA GLU A 263 -39.36 -30.94 14.19
C GLU A 263 -40.78 -30.39 13.99
N GLY A 264 -40.97 -29.07 14.14
CA GLY A 264 -42.28 -28.42 14.02
C GLY A 264 -42.92 -28.45 12.62
N SER A 265 -42.36 -29.19 11.66
CA SER A 265 -42.76 -29.20 10.25
C SER A 265 -42.91 -30.65 9.72
N PRO A 266 -43.82 -30.90 8.76
CA PRO A 266 -43.90 -32.19 8.08
C PRO A 266 -42.70 -32.49 7.16
N PHE A 267 -41.80 -31.52 6.94
CA PHE A 267 -40.55 -31.71 6.21
C PHE A 267 -39.38 -31.76 7.18
N LEU A 268 -38.37 -32.58 6.86
CA LEU A 268 -37.09 -32.56 7.57
C LEU A 268 -36.51 -31.13 7.60
N SER A 269 -36.03 -30.75 8.77
CA SER A 269 -35.47 -29.43 9.00
C SER A 269 -34.03 -29.39 8.51
N ASN A 270 -33.80 -28.50 7.56
CA ASN A 270 -32.50 -28.30 6.91
C ASN A 270 -32.14 -26.81 6.96
N LEU A 271 -30.85 -26.56 7.14
CA LEU A 271 -30.21 -25.28 6.89
C LEU A 271 -29.05 -25.52 5.92
N SER A 272 -29.00 -24.77 4.84
CA SER A 272 -27.93 -24.92 3.85
C SER A 272 -27.46 -23.61 3.26
N GLN A 273 -26.20 -23.56 2.86
CA GLN A 273 -25.65 -22.43 2.11
C GLN A 273 -24.64 -22.93 1.09
N THR A 274 -24.78 -22.44 -0.14
CA THR A 274 -23.83 -22.67 -1.22
C THR A 274 -22.88 -21.48 -1.29
N PHE A 275 -21.58 -21.75 -1.30
CA PHE A 275 -20.51 -20.75 -1.29
C PHE A 275 -19.30 -21.27 -2.07
N ILE A 276 -18.37 -20.38 -2.37
CA ILE A 276 -17.10 -20.73 -3.01
C ILE A 276 -16.04 -20.93 -1.94
N ILE A 277 -15.25 -22.00 -2.05
CA ILE A 277 -14.05 -22.18 -1.24
C ILE A 277 -13.10 -21.00 -1.53
N PRO A 278 -12.81 -20.13 -0.55
CA PRO A 278 -11.98 -18.96 -0.79
C PRO A 278 -10.50 -19.34 -0.94
N GLU A 279 -9.72 -18.50 -1.61
CA GLU A 279 -8.27 -18.65 -1.64
C GLU A 279 -7.69 -18.63 -0.21
N GLY A 280 -6.75 -19.54 0.04
CA GLY A 280 -6.10 -19.68 1.35
C GLY A 280 -6.99 -20.26 2.44
N ALA A 281 -8.19 -20.77 2.12
CA ALA A 281 -9.03 -21.49 3.08
C ALA A 281 -8.23 -22.58 3.81
N LYS A 282 -8.37 -22.64 5.13
CA LYS A 282 -7.71 -23.66 5.97
C LYS A 282 -8.73 -24.47 6.73
N THR A 283 -9.63 -23.80 7.42
CA THR A 283 -10.61 -24.47 8.26
C THR A 283 -12.00 -23.93 8.03
N LEU A 284 -12.97 -24.84 7.96
CA LEU A 284 -14.38 -24.52 8.16
C LEU A 284 -14.70 -24.79 9.63
N GLN A 285 -15.35 -23.86 10.30
CA GLN A 285 -15.75 -23.99 11.69
C GLN A 285 -17.25 -23.81 11.82
N PHE A 286 -17.86 -24.52 12.78
CA PHE A 286 -19.18 -24.18 13.32
C PHE A 286 -19.25 -24.51 14.80
N THR A 287 -20.14 -23.82 15.53
CA THR A 287 -20.44 -24.09 16.93
C THR A 287 -21.84 -24.71 17.05
N LEU A 288 -21.90 -25.90 17.64
CA LEU A 288 -23.13 -26.50 18.15
C LEU A 288 -23.40 -25.93 19.54
N VAL A 289 -24.28 -24.94 19.62
CA VAL A 289 -24.61 -24.22 20.86
C VAL A 289 -25.38 -25.13 21.82
N ASP A 290 -26.37 -25.86 21.30
CA ASP A 290 -27.19 -26.82 22.05
C ASP A 290 -27.78 -27.85 21.09
N ALA A 291 -27.96 -29.08 21.57
CA ALA A 291 -28.63 -30.13 20.81
C ALA A 291 -29.38 -31.06 21.78
N GLN A 292 -30.68 -31.19 21.57
CA GLN A 292 -31.53 -32.15 22.25
C GLN A 292 -32.21 -32.99 21.17
N LEU A 293 -31.98 -34.29 21.21
CA LEU A 293 -32.45 -35.21 20.18
C LEU A 293 -33.38 -36.24 20.81
N GLY A 294 -34.53 -36.41 20.18
CA GLY A 294 -35.63 -37.25 20.59
C GLY A 294 -35.31 -38.74 20.50
N THR A 295 -36.13 -39.51 21.21
CA THR A 295 -36.12 -40.96 21.11
C THR A 295 -37.51 -41.51 21.27
N THR A 296 -37.86 -42.43 20.37
CA THR A 296 -39.09 -43.20 20.48
C THR A 296 -38.78 -44.69 20.48
N GLN A 297 -39.69 -45.50 21.01
CA GLN A 297 -39.53 -46.96 21.01
C GLN A 297 -39.92 -47.61 19.68
N SER A 298 -40.61 -46.87 18.81
CA SER A 298 -41.26 -47.42 17.60
C SER A 298 -40.65 -46.92 16.29
N PHE A 299 -39.79 -45.92 16.35
CA PHE A 299 -39.05 -45.38 15.20
C PHE A 299 -37.56 -45.34 15.54
N PRO A 300 -36.68 -45.17 14.53
CA PRO A 300 -35.28 -44.79 14.79
C PRO A 300 -35.21 -43.60 15.73
N SER A 301 -34.11 -43.47 16.48
CA SER A 301 -33.89 -42.26 17.27
C SER A 301 -33.43 -41.13 16.36
N ASP A 302 -33.65 -39.90 16.83
CA ASP A 302 -33.32 -38.72 16.06
C ASP A 302 -31.80 -38.53 15.97
N ALA A 303 -31.37 -37.92 14.88
CA ALA A 303 -29.97 -37.63 14.62
C ALA A 303 -29.80 -36.24 14.01
N PHE A 304 -28.61 -35.68 14.15
CA PHE A 304 -28.22 -34.44 13.50
C PHE A 304 -26.97 -34.64 12.67
N GLU A 305 -26.98 -34.19 11.42
CA GLU A 305 -25.92 -34.41 10.45
C GLU A 305 -25.40 -33.11 9.85
N VAL A 306 -24.10 -33.10 9.51
CA VAL A 306 -23.47 -32.02 8.75
C VAL A 306 -22.66 -32.59 7.61
N ALA A 307 -22.86 -32.04 6.41
CA ALA A 307 -22.19 -32.46 5.19
C ALA A 307 -21.66 -31.24 4.41
N LEU A 308 -20.51 -31.41 3.76
CA LEU A 308 -19.92 -30.40 2.85
C LEU A 308 -19.74 -31.06 1.50
N LEU A 309 -20.64 -30.73 0.57
CA LEU A 309 -20.74 -31.40 -0.72
C LEU A 309 -20.35 -30.45 -1.85
N ASP A 310 -19.77 -30.99 -2.91
CA ASP A 310 -19.65 -30.28 -4.18
C ASP A 310 -21.05 -29.97 -4.72
N ALA A 311 -21.32 -28.70 -5.05
CA ALA A 311 -22.67 -28.25 -5.37
C ALA A 311 -23.24 -28.86 -6.66
N HIS A 312 -22.37 -29.38 -7.54
CA HIS A 312 -22.76 -29.94 -8.82
C HIS A 312 -22.90 -31.46 -8.77
N SER A 313 -21.85 -32.13 -8.30
CA SER A 313 -21.75 -33.59 -8.28
C SER A 313 -22.38 -34.21 -7.03
N LEU A 314 -22.63 -33.41 -5.99
CA LEU A 314 -23.14 -33.85 -4.69
C LEU A 314 -22.24 -34.86 -3.98
N THR A 315 -20.96 -34.95 -4.37
CA THR A 315 -19.97 -35.78 -3.68
C THR A 315 -19.41 -35.02 -2.48
N SER A 316 -19.09 -35.73 -1.39
CA SER A 316 -18.41 -35.12 -0.24
C SER A 316 -17.06 -34.54 -0.64
N LEU A 317 -16.79 -33.32 -0.16
CA LEU A 317 -15.52 -32.63 -0.36
C LEU A 317 -14.49 -32.96 0.74
N VAL A 318 -14.96 -33.48 1.88
CA VAL A 318 -14.14 -33.86 3.03
C VAL A 318 -14.37 -35.33 3.40
N ASP A 319 -13.47 -35.91 4.20
CA ASP A 319 -13.62 -37.27 4.68
C ASP A 319 -14.95 -37.46 5.42
N THR A 320 -15.70 -38.49 5.02
CA THR A 320 -16.99 -38.86 5.63
C THR A 320 -16.78 -39.80 6.82
N ILE A 321 -17.86 -40.13 7.52
CA ILE A 321 -17.84 -41.02 8.68
C ILE A 321 -17.67 -42.48 8.25
N ASP A 322 -16.60 -43.13 8.71
CA ASP A 322 -16.31 -44.54 8.39
C ASP A 322 -17.24 -45.53 9.13
N GLU A 323 -17.70 -45.19 10.34
CA GLU A 323 -18.50 -46.09 11.17
C GLU A 323 -19.98 -46.20 10.74
N LEU A 324 -20.43 -45.33 9.85
CA LEU A 324 -21.81 -45.29 9.34
C LEU A 324 -21.82 -45.65 7.85
N SER A 325 -22.71 -46.55 7.45
CA SER A 325 -22.85 -46.92 6.04
C SER A 325 -23.75 -45.95 5.30
N PHE A 326 -23.40 -45.65 4.04
CA PHE A 326 -24.19 -44.83 3.11
C PHE A 326 -24.40 -43.36 3.56
N THR A 327 -23.45 -42.79 4.30
CA THR A 327 -23.47 -41.37 4.67
C THR A 327 -22.47 -40.57 3.83
N ASP A 328 -22.89 -39.36 3.46
CA ASP A 328 -22.07 -38.29 2.90
C ASP A 328 -21.73 -37.22 3.96
N ALA A 329 -22.20 -37.42 5.20
CA ALA A 329 -21.92 -36.54 6.32
C ALA A 329 -20.51 -36.78 6.87
N PHE A 330 -19.85 -35.69 7.24
CA PHE A 330 -18.59 -35.72 7.99
C PHE A 330 -18.82 -35.60 9.50
N PHE A 331 -20.04 -35.23 9.92
CA PHE A 331 -20.45 -35.14 11.31
C PHE A 331 -21.84 -35.75 11.50
N ASN A 332 -22.00 -36.58 12.53
CA ASN A 332 -23.29 -37.10 12.95
C ASN A 332 -23.38 -37.16 14.49
N LEU A 333 -24.44 -36.59 15.05
CA LEU A 333 -24.77 -36.67 16.48
C LEU A 333 -26.03 -37.52 16.67
N GLN A 334 -25.92 -38.56 17.48
CA GLN A 334 -27.04 -39.41 17.88
C GLN A 334 -27.69 -38.95 19.19
N ASN A 335 -28.94 -39.35 19.42
CA ASN A 335 -29.69 -39.05 20.65
C ASN A 335 -29.02 -39.48 21.96
N THR A 336 -28.16 -40.49 21.92
CA THR A 336 -27.36 -40.96 23.06
C THR A 336 -26.27 -39.97 23.48
N GLY A 337 -26.04 -38.92 22.67
CA GLY A 337 -24.89 -38.03 22.77
C GLY A 337 -23.65 -38.55 22.04
N THR A 338 -23.71 -39.75 21.46
CA THR A 338 -22.62 -40.31 20.65
C THR A 338 -22.41 -39.47 19.40
N THR A 339 -21.17 -39.04 19.16
CA THR A 339 -20.79 -38.29 17.97
C THR A 339 -19.89 -39.15 17.09
N TYR A 340 -20.20 -39.20 15.80
CA TYR A 340 -19.37 -39.80 14.76
C TYR A 340 -18.79 -38.69 13.88
N LEU A 341 -17.52 -38.83 13.54
CA LEU A 341 -16.70 -37.78 12.94
C LEU A 341 -15.87 -38.38 11.81
N GLY A 342 -15.80 -37.71 10.66
CA GLY A 342 -14.80 -37.99 9.64
C GLY A 342 -13.38 -37.63 10.11
N ASN A 343 -12.35 -38.02 9.35
CA ASN A 343 -10.96 -37.79 9.78
C ASN A 343 -10.54 -36.31 9.77
N ASP A 344 -11.17 -35.49 8.91
CA ASP A 344 -10.83 -34.08 8.72
C ASP A 344 -11.42 -33.17 9.81
N ILE A 345 -12.30 -33.68 10.68
CA ILE A 345 -12.99 -32.89 11.70
C ILE A 345 -12.38 -33.09 13.10
N GLN A 346 -12.19 -31.98 13.80
CA GLN A 346 -11.66 -31.94 15.15
C GLN A 346 -12.57 -31.11 16.07
N LEU A 347 -12.80 -31.62 17.28
CA LEU A 347 -13.39 -30.83 18.36
C LEU A 347 -12.32 -29.89 18.92
N THR A 348 -12.48 -28.58 18.72
CA THR A 348 -11.49 -27.58 19.12
C THR A 348 -11.83 -26.91 20.45
N HIS A 349 -13.10 -26.89 20.84
CA HIS A 349 -13.54 -26.34 22.12
C HIS A 349 -14.78 -27.05 22.70
N GLY A 350 -14.80 -27.21 24.03
CA GLY A 350 -15.91 -27.80 24.80
C GLY A 350 -15.69 -29.25 25.29
N THR A 351 -16.54 -29.71 26.19
CA THR A 351 -16.68 -31.13 26.63
C THR A 351 -18.15 -31.45 26.90
N ASP A 352 -18.62 -32.62 26.47
CA ASP A 352 -19.83 -33.40 26.82
C ASP A 352 -21.19 -32.73 27.16
N ASN A 353 -21.37 -31.40 27.22
CA ASN A 353 -22.65 -30.76 27.60
C ASN A 353 -22.87 -29.29 27.11
N SER A 354 -22.35 -28.92 25.93
CA SER A 354 -22.66 -27.68 25.18
C SER A 354 -22.21 -26.33 25.80
N PRO A 355 -21.67 -25.36 25.02
CA PRO A 355 -21.43 -25.36 23.57
C PRO A 355 -20.23 -26.23 23.13
N ARG A 356 -20.22 -26.69 21.86
CA ARG A 356 -19.12 -27.43 21.24
C ARG A 356 -18.74 -26.80 19.89
N THR A 357 -17.45 -26.54 19.68
CA THR A 357 -16.96 -25.97 18.42
C THR A 357 -16.15 -27.00 17.65
N PHE A 358 -16.51 -27.18 16.39
CA PHE A 358 -15.87 -28.12 15.48
C PHE A 358 -15.12 -27.36 14.40
N SER A 359 -13.93 -27.82 14.08
CA SER A 359 -13.11 -27.33 12.97
C SER A 359 -12.85 -28.47 12.00
N ILE A 360 -13.02 -28.18 10.71
CA ILE A 360 -12.83 -29.13 9.62
C ILE A 360 -11.67 -28.61 8.78
N ASP A 361 -10.66 -29.44 8.54
CA ASP A 361 -9.58 -29.09 7.59
C ASP A 361 -10.16 -29.08 6.18
N ILE A 362 -10.06 -27.93 5.52
CA ILE A 362 -10.44 -27.72 4.12
C ILE A 362 -9.26 -27.16 3.32
N SER A 363 -8.04 -27.22 3.86
CA SER A 363 -6.84 -26.67 3.24
C SER A 363 -6.41 -27.38 1.96
N HIS A 364 -6.91 -28.60 1.76
CA HIS A 364 -6.73 -29.38 0.53
C HIS A 364 -7.74 -29.04 -0.56
N LEU A 365 -8.81 -28.32 -0.25
CA LEU A 365 -9.83 -27.97 -1.24
C LEU A 365 -9.31 -26.89 -2.18
N THR A 366 -9.61 -27.05 -3.47
CA THR A 366 -9.24 -26.08 -4.50
C THR A 366 -10.04 -24.80 -4.32
N PRO A 367 -9.40 -23.61 -4.26
CA PRO A 367 -10.11 -22.33 -4.30
C PRO A 367 -10.98 -22.23 -5.55
N GLY A 368 -12.18 -21.67 -5.43
CA GLY A 368 -13.14 -21.62 -6.55
C GLY A 368 -14.08 -22.82 -6.62
N THR A 369 -13.86 -23.89 -5.85
CA THR A 369 -14.83 -25.00 -5.74
C THR A 369 -16.15 -24.49 -5.16
N GLU A 370 -17.25 -24.78 -5.84
CA GLU A 370 -18.60 -24.49 -5.36
C GLU A 370 -19.04 -25.57 -4.39
N ALA A 371 -19.13 -25.22 -3.11
CA ALA A 371 -19.47 -26.13 -2.03
C ALA A 371 -20.84 -25.76 -1.44
N THR A 372 -21.62 -26.76 -1.07
CA THR A 372 -22.83 -26.58 -0.26
C THR A 372 -22.63 -27.24 1.10
N LEU A 373 -22.74 -26.42 2.15
CA LEU A 373 -22.76 -26.88 3.53
C LEU A 373 -24.21 -27.14 3.94
N TYR A 374 -24.47 -28.32 4.48
CA TYR A 374 -25.76 -28.77 4.95
C TYR A 374 -25.72 -29.03 6.44
N PHE A 375 -26.75 -28.58 7.16
CA PHE A 375 -27.07 -28.98 8.51
C PHE A 375 -28.48 -29.57 8.50
N ASP A 376 -28.59 -30.84 8.89
CA ASP A 376 -29.81 -31.62 8.79
C ASP A 376 -30.23 -32.19 10.15
N LEU A 377 -31.47 -31.89 10.56
CA LEU A 377 -32.11 -32.55 11.70
C LEU A 377 -32.97 -33.70 11.18
N LEU A 378 -32.51 -34.93 11.41
CA LEU A 378 -33.19 -36.17 11.09
C LEU A 378 -34.15 -36.55 12.22
N GLY A 379 -35.38 -36.06 12.12
CA GLY A 379 -36.44 -36.30 13.07
C GLY A 379 -37.30 -37.52 12.77
N PHE A 380 -37.50 -38.40 13.76
CA PHE A 380 -38.26 -39.64 13.69
C PHE A 380 -39.19 -39.78 14.91
N GLY A 381 -40.48 -39.48 14.71
CA GLY A 381 -41.52 -39.79 15.66
C GLY A 381 -42.13 -38.56 16.31
N ASP A 382 -41.86 -38.35 17.61
CA ASP A 382 -42.41 -37.22 18.37
C ASP A 382 -41.62 -35.93 18.06
N ASN A 383 -42.28 -34.77 18.11
CA ASN A 383 -41.65 -33.48 17.77
C ASN A 383 -40.91 -32.88 19.00
N ASP A 384 -39.88 -33.56 19.52
CA ASP A 384 -39.15 -33.15 20.72
C ASP A 384 -37.66 -32.83 20.50
N SER A 385 -37.17 -32.92 19.26
CA SER A 385 -35.82 -32.51 18.91
C SER A 385 -35.64 -31.01 18.65
N ARG A 386 -34.48 -30.49 19.05
CA ARG A 386 -33.97 -29.17 18.66
C ARG A 386 -32.45 -29.14 18.52
N VAL A 387 -31.97 -28.34 17.59
CA VAL A 387 -30.55 -28.05 17.40
C VAL A 387 -30.33 -26.55 17.22
N LEU A 388 -29.37 -25.99 17.97
CA LEU A 388 -28.93 -24.60 17.90
C LEU A 388 -27.48 -24.53 17.36
N ILE A 389 -27.30 -23.73 16.31
CA ILE A 389 -26.02 -23.57 15.60
C ILE A 389 -25.63 -22.10 15.59
N ASP A 390 -24.34 -21.82 15.75
CA ASP A 390 -23.74 -20.49 15.66
C ASP A 390 -22.31 -20.56 15.11
N ASP A 391 -21.67 -19.40 14.90
CA ASP A 391 -20.26 -19.23 14.53
C ASP A 391 -19.80 -20.06 13.33
N VAL A 392 -20.59 -20.09 12.25
CA VAL A 392 -20.19 -20.75 11.00
C VAL A 392 -19.21 -19.84 10.25
N ILE A 393 -17.93 -20.21 10.20
CA ILE A 393 -16.88 -19.36 9.61
C ILE A 393 -15.86 -20.19 8.83
N ILE A 394 -15.25 -19.59 7.81
CA ILE A 394 -14.07 -20.14 7.14
C ILE A 394 -12.86 -19.32 7.58
N GLN A 395 -11.89 -19.97 8.22
CA GLN A 395 -10.59 -19.36 8.50
C GLN A 395 -9.67 -19.59 7.31
N ARG A 396 -8.91 -18.55 6.94
CA ARG A 396 -7.96 -18.56 5.83
C ARG A 396 -6.59 -18.11 6.30
N GLU A 397 -5.55 -18.62 5.64
CA GLU A 397 -4.22 -18.02 5.69
C GLU A 397 -4.01 -17.18 4.43
N ILE A 398 -3.93 -15.86 4.61
CA ILE A 398 -3.56 -14.94 3.53
C ILE A 398 -2.04 -14.73 3.57
N SER A 399 -1.40 -14.90 2.41
CA SER A 399 0.04 -14.68 2.27
C SER A 399 0.41 -13.20 2.44
N PRO A 400 1.58 -12.89 3.04
CA PRO A 400 2.15 -11.55 3.08
C PRO A 400 2.19 -10.86 1.73
N ILE A 401 1.73 -9.61 1.66
CA ILE A 401 2.03 -8.70 0.56
C ILE A 401 3.16 -7.80 1.04
N THR A 402 4.38 -7.96 0.50
CA THR A 402 5.50 -7.04 0.77
C THR A 402 6.33 -6.86 -0.48
N VAL A 403 6.63 -5.61 -0.86
CA VAL A 403 7.35 -5.30 -2.11
C VAL A 403 8.68 -4.57 -1.88
N ASN A 404 8.89 -3.95 -0.71
CA ASN A 404 10.10 -3.16 -0.42
C ASN A 404 10.80 -3.61 0.86
N ASN A 405 11.44 -4.76 0.82
CA ASN A 405 12.24 -5.31 1.92
C ASN A 405 13.46 -6.07 1.33
N PRO A 406 14.71 -5.79 1.76
CA PRO A 406 15.14 -4.87 2.82
C PRO A 406 15.17 -3.39 2.42
N VAL A 407 15.04 -2.51 3.42
CA VAL A 407 15.12 -1.04 3.27
C VAL A 407 16.46 -0.54 3.81
N THR A 408 17.07 0.45 3.15
CA THR A 408 18.30 1.09 3.62
C THR A 408 18.10 2.61 3.77
N LEU A 409 18.72 3.19 4.80
CA LEU A 409 18.72 4.64 5.03
C LEU A 409 20.00 5.08 5.74
N THR A 410 20.25 6.38 5.77
CA THR A 410 21.32 6.99 6.57
C THR A 410 20.76 7.39 7.94
N GLN A 411 21.57 7.24 8.98
CA GLN A 411 21.27 7.63 10.35
C GLN A 411 20.80 9.09 10.42
N GLY A 412 19.83 9.37 11.30
CA GLY A 412 19.22 10.69 11.43
C GLY A 412 18.10 10.99 10.43
N GLN A 413 17.92 10.14 9.41
CA GLN A 413 16.80 10.25 8.49
C GLN A 413 15.66 9.32 8.90
N SER A 414 14.43 9.70 8.58
CA SER A 414 13.28 8.78 8.59
C SER A 414 12.99 8.32 7.17
N THR A 415 12.48 7.10 7.02
CA THR A 415 12.12 6.55 5.71
C THR A 415 10.66 6.11 5.70
N VAL A 416 10.03 6.23 4.53
CA VAL A 416 8.68 5.73 4.28
C VAL A 416 8.81 4.36 3.61
N ILE A 417 8.29 3.34 4.27
CA ILE A 417 8.28 1.97 3.80
C ILE A 417 6.89 1.68 3.24
N GLN A 418 6.83 1.46 1.93
CA GLN A 418 5.62 1.05 1.23
C GLN A 418 5.47 -0.47 1.35
N ILE A 419 4.36 -0.91 1.90
CA ILE A 419 4.07 -2.35 2.08
C ILE A 419 3.31 -2.97 0.89
N PHE A 420 2.79 -2.16 -0.04
CA PHE A 420 2.11 -2.61 -1.26
C PHE A 420 2.81 -2.09 -2.53
N PRO A 421 2.81 -2.84 -3.65
CA PRO A 421 3.27 -2.34 -4.95
C PRO A 421 2.26 -1.33 -5.49
N ASP A 422 2.73 -0.13 -5.86
CA ASP A 422 1.97 0.94 -6.54
C ASP A 422 0.67 1.38 -5.83
N ASN A 423 0.66 2.66 -5.41
CA ASN A 423 -0.28 3.27 -4.47
C ASN A 423 -1.76 3.39 -4.93
N SER A 424 -2.23 2.60 -5.91
CA SER A 424 -3.59 2.68 -6.47
C SER A 424 -4.62 1.77 -5.80
N ASN A 425 -4.23 0.82 -4.94
CA ASN A 425 -5.15 -0.09 -4.23
C ASN A 425 -5.14 0.06 -2.69
N LEU A 426 -4.34 1.00 -2.17
CA LEU A 426 -4.09 1.13 -0.73
C LEU A 426 -5.32 1.61 0.03
N GLU A 427 -6.10 2.52 -0.55
CA GLU A 427 -7.37 3.01 0.02
C GLU A 427 -8.42 1.88 0.13
N GLU A 428 -8.46 0.95 -0.83
CA GLU A 428 -9.40 -0.18 -0.85
C GLU A 428 -8.96 -1.30 0.11
N ILE A 429 -7.64 -1.56 0.17
CA ILE A 429 -7.06 -2.46 1.16
C ILE A 429 -7.31 -1.92 2.57
N LEU A 430 -7.14 -0.62 2.83
CA LEU A 430 -7.40 -0.02 4.15
C LEU A 430 -8.88 0.08 4.52
N GLN A 431 -9.78 0.00 3.54
CA GLN A 431 -11.23 -0.14 3.79
C GLN A 431 -11.60 -1.56 4.21
N THR A 432 -10.86 -2.56 3.72
CA THR A 432 -11.13 -3.99 3.97
C THR A 432 -10.31 -4.56 5.12
N TYR A 433 -9.10 -4.02 5.34
CA TYR A 433 -8.09 -4.52 6.25
C TYR A 433 -7.55 -3.42 7.17
N THR A 434 -7.27 -3.77 8.41
CA THR A 434 -6.54 -2.95 9.37
C THR A 434 -5.11 -3.45 9.52
N ILE A 435 -4.14 -2.53 9.52
CA ILE A 435 -2.71 -2.87 9.69
C ILE A 435 -2.35 -2.78 11.16
N GLN A 436 -1.63 -3.78 11.67
CA GLN A 436 -1.14 -3.78 13.04
C GLN A 436 0.33 -4.21 13.11
N ILE A 437 1.14 -3.47 13.88
CA ILE A 437 2.50 -3.89 14.24
C ILE A 437 2.39 -4.97 15.32
N GLN A 438 2.92 -6.16 15.04
CA GLN A 438 2.85 -7.29 15.95
C GLN A 438 4.11 -7.38 16.82
N THR A 439 5.29 -7.24 16.21
CA THR A 439 6.55 -7.10 16.95
C THR A 439 7.17 -5.74 16.62
N PRO A 440 7.41 -4.87 17.62
CA PRO A 440 7.98 -3.56 17.37
C PRO A 440 9.47 -3.65 17.03
N ALA A 441 9.96 -2.64 16.32
CA ALA A 441 11.38 -2.44 16.08
C ALA A 441 12.14 -2.19 17.40
N GLU A 442 13.33 -2.76 17.56
CA GLU A 442 14.10 -2.62 18.81
C GLU A 442 14.96 -1.35 18.81
N ASN A 443 15.46 -0.93 17.64
CA ASN A 443 16.43 0.14 17.48
C ASN A 443 15.88 1.37 16.72
N GLY A 444 14.56 1.39 16.50
CA GLY A 444 13.82 2.51 15.94
C GLY A 444 12.38 2.52 16.42
N THR A 445 11.59 3.43 15.85
CA THR A 445 10.14 3.51 16.05
C THR A 445 9.45 3.41 14.70
N VAL A 446 8.36 2.64 14.65
CA VAL A 446 7.53 2.48 13.46
C VAL A 446 6.17 3.10 13.74
N ASN A 447 5.76 4.04 12.91
CA ASN A 447 4.41 4.60 12.93
C ASN A 447 3.68 4.21 11.64
N ILE A 448 2.40 3.85 11.76
CA ILE A 448 1.54 3.59 10.60
C ILE A 448 0.91 4.94 10.22
N ALA A 449 1.17 5.41 9.00
CA ALA A 449 0.54 6.61 8.46
C ALA A 449 -0.90 6.32 8.01
N GLU A 450 -1.73 7.36 7.89
CA GLU A 450 -3.14 7.22 7.47
C GLU A 450 -3.28 6.53 6.10
N ASN A 451 -2.31 6.74 5.23
CA ASN A 451 -2.23 6.08 3.92
C ASN A 451 -1.67 4.66 4.01
N GLY A 452 -1.60 4.00 5.18
CA GLY A 452 -1.17 2.61 5.34
C GLY A 452 0.32 2.34 5.13
N THR A 453 1.14 3.39 4.99
CA THR A 453 2.60 3.25 4.88
C THR A 453 3.26 3.25 6.25
N PHE A 454 4.43 2.63 6.39
CA PHE A 454 5.19 2.70 7.63
C PHE A 454 6.21 3.83 7.57
N ILE A 455 6.25 4.66 8.60
CA ILE A 455 7.31 5.64 8.82
C ILE A 455 8.25 5.05 9.86
N TYR A 456 9.44 4.66 9.42
CA TYR A 456 10.50 4.18 10.30
C TYR A 456 11.46 5.32 10.64
N THR A 457 11.71 5.52 11.93
CA THR A 457 12.67 6.47 12.47
C THR A 457 13.66 5.73 13.38
N PRO A 458 14.96 5.67 13.05
CA PRO A 458 15.96 5.03 13.91
C PRO A 458 16.18 5.84 15.19
N LYS A 459 16.59 5.18 16.27
CA LYS A 459 17.07 5.86 17.47
C LYS A 459 18.33 6.67 17.14
N ALA A 460 18.50 7.83 17.80
CA ALA A 460 19.73 8.61 17.68
C ALA A 460 20.94 7.74 18.07
N GLY A 461 22.02 7.85 17.30
CA GLY A 461 23.21 7.02 17.48
C GLY A 461 23.16 5.61 16.88
N PHE A 462 22.01 5.13 16.37
CA PHE A 462 21.91 3.73 15.93
C PHE A 462 22.42 3.51 14.50
N VAL A 463 23.37 2.59 14.36
CA VAL A 463 23.88 2.06 13.10
C VAL A 463 23.80 0.54 13.14
N GLY A 464 23.22 -0.07 12.11
CA GLY A 464 23.03 -1.51 12.04
C GLY A 464 21.69 -1.92 11.45
N THR A 465 21.34 -3.18 11.64
CA THR A 465 20.08 -3.77 11.16
C THR A 465 19.04 -3.80 12.27
N ASP A 466 17.82 -3.39 11.94
CA ASP A 466 16.65 -3.49 12.80
C ASP A 466 15.52 -4.23 12.07
N THR A 467 14.62 -4.85 12.84
CA THR A 467 13.54 -5.66 12.28
C THR A 467 12.25 -5.47 13.06
N PHE A 468 11.12 -5.51 12.37
CA PHE A 468 9.79 -5.51 12.99
C PHE A 468 8.82 -6.34 12.15
N THR A 469 7.72 -6.80 12.74
CA THR A 469 6.67 -7.55 12.02
C THR A 469 5.32 -6.87 12.05
N TYR A 470 4.53 -7.08 11.00
CA TYR A 470 3.15 -6.59 10.90
C TYR A 470 2.20 -7.67 10.35
N ILE A 471 0.91 -7.46 10.62
CA ILE A 471 -0.21 -8.26 10.08
C ILE A 471 -1.28 -7.33 9.50
N LEU A 472 -2.07 -7.86 8.57
CA LEU A 472 -3.32 -7.26 8.10
C LEU A 472 -4.50 -8.06 8.68
N THR A 473 -5.53 -7.37 9.16
CA THR A 473 -6.75 -8.01 9.69
C THR A 473 -7.97 -7.54 8.91
N ASP A 474 -8.75 -8.45 8.31
CA ASP A 474 -9.96 -8.10 7.56
C ASP A 474 -11.14 -7.67 8.47
N GLY A 475 -12.22 -7.17 7.87
CA GLY A 475 -13.45 -6.78 8.58
C GLY A 475 -14.17 -7.93 9.33
N ASN A 476 -13.81 -9.18 9.06
CA ASN A 476 -14.33 -10.38 9.73
C ASN A 476 -13.39 -10.91 10.82
N GLY A 477 -12.22 -10.27 11.02
CA GLY A 477 -11.22 -10.64 12.03
C GLY A 477 -10.14 -11.63 11.56
N THR A 478 -10.11 -11.99 10.28
CA THR A 478 -9.07 -12.86 9.70
C THR A 478 -7.74 -12.14 9.62
N GLN A 479 -6.64 -12.76 10.04
CA GLN A 479 -5.30 -12.19 10.01
C GLN A 479 -4.40 -12.81 8.93
N THR A 480 -3.51 -12.01 8.33
CA THR A 480 -2.41 -12.52 7.51
C THR A 480 -1.33 -13.20 8.37
N ILE A 481 -0.49 -14.02 7.74
CA ILE A 481 0.76 -14.46 8.37
C ILE A 481 1.63 -13.22 8.68
N PRO A 482 2.34 -13.17 9.83
CA PRO A 482 3.24 -12.07 10.16
C PRO A 482 4.31 -11.84 9.11
N SER A 483 4.36 -10.61 8.60
CA SER A 483 5.32 -10.16 7.59
C SER A 483 6.48 -9.46 8.27
N THR A 484 7.72 -9.82 7.95
CA THR A 484 8.93 -9.21 8.55
C THR A 484 9.49 -8.12 7.66
N ILE A 485 9.74 -6.94 8.22
CA ILE A 485 10.47 -5.85 7.58
C ILE A 485 11.87 -5.75 8.20
N THR A 486 12.87 -5.67 7.34
CA THR A 486 14.28 -5.48 7.70
C THR A 486 14.75 -4.11 7.24
N VAL A 487 15.31 -3.34 8.16
CA VAL A 487 15.83 -1.99 7.91
C VAL A 487 17.32 -1.95 8.26
N THR A 488 18.15 -1.44 7.34
CA THR A 488 19.58 -1.23 7.57
C THR A 488 19.89 0.26 7.61
N VAL A 489 20.38 0.72 8.77
CA VAL A 489 20.77 2.11 9.02
C VAL A 489 22.29 2.23 8.85
N ASN A 490 22.70 3.04 7.88
CA ASN A 490 24.10 3.37 7.60
C ASN A 490 24.52 4.62 8.37
N ASN A 491 25.77 4.69 8.81
CA ASN A 491 26.33 5.85 9.51
C ASN A 491 26.23 7.13 8.67
N ALA A 492 25.96 8.27 9.32
CA ALA A 492 26.03 9.59 8.69
C ALA A 492 27.45 10.17 8.83
N LEU A 493 27.87 11.02 7.89
CA LEU A 493 29.14 11.74 8.03
C LEU A 493 28.93 13.01 8.87
N PRO A 494 29.89 13.38 9.75
CA PRO A 494 29.88 14.67 10.41
C PRO A 494 30.06 15.82 9.41
N GLU A 495 29.43 16.96 9.67
CA GLU A 495 29.48 18.18 8.87
C GLU A 495 30.10 19.32 9.70
N ILE A 496 31.16 19.96 9.18
CA ILE A 496 31.76 21.14 9.80
C ILE A 496 30.92 22.36 9.42
N ALA A 497 30.26 22.97 10.41
CA ALA A 497 29.39 24.12 10.22
C ALA A 497 30.17 25.45 10.19
N ASP A 498 31.13 25.63 11.10
CA ASP A 498 31.88 26.89 11.20
C ASP A 498 33.25 26.70 11.86
N ILE A 499 34.18 27.62 11.53
CA ILE A 499 35.51 27.73 12.11
C ILE A 499 35.82 29.20 12.39
N ASP A 500 36.07 29.50 13.67
CA ASP A 500 36.37 30.84 14.15
C ASP A 500 37.78 30.97 14.74
N ILE A 501 38.35 32.15 14.57
CA ILE A 501 39.52 32.62 15.32
C ILE A 501 39.05 33.74 16.25
N ILE A 502 39.06 33.50 17.56
CA ILE A 502 38.41 34.37 18.55
C ILE A 502 39.39 35.18 19.40
N SER A 503 40.60 35.39 18.91
CA SER A 503 41.64 36.20 19.55
C SER A 503 42.50 36.92 18.52
N GLU A 504 43.34 37.85 18.97
CA GLU A 504 44.39 38.43 18.12
C GLU A 504 45.39 37.35 17.68
N VAL A 505 45.81 37.41 16.41
CA VAL A 505 46.69 36.43 15.79
C VAL A 505 48.08 37.02 15.65
N ILE A 506 48.83 36.94 16.74
CA ILE A 506 50.12 37.63 16.92
C ILE A 506 51.14 36.63 17.47
N GLU A 507 52.39 36.69 17.02
CA GLU A 507 53.46 35.82 17.50
C GLU A 507 53.65 35.94 19.03
N GLY A 508 53.92 34.82 19.69
CA GLY A 508 54.07 34.71 21.14
C GLY A 508 52.77 34.81 21.96
N ASN A 509 51.70 35.40 21.40
CA ASN A 509 50.39 35.47 22.06
C ASN A 509 49.63 34.15 21.94
N LYS A 510 48.59 33.98 22.77
CA LYS A 510 47.68 32.83 22.69
C LYS A 510 46.62 33.07 21.62
N THR A 511 46.70 32.31 20.54
CA THR A 511 45.66 32.21 19.51
C THR A 511 44.61 31.18 19.94
N VAL A 512 43.34 31.55 19.90
CA VAL A 512 42.20 30.67 20.24
C VAL A 512 41.45 30.30 18.97
N LEU A 513 41.37 29.01 18.68
CA LEU A 513 40.63 28.44 17.56
C LEU A 513 39.37 27.75 18.08
N ARG A 514 38.24 27.94 17.41
CA ARG A 514 36.97 27.29 17.72
C ARG A 514 36.37 26.71 16.45
N ALA A 515 35.75 25.55 16.56
CA ALA A 515 34.92 24.99 15.50
C ALA A 515 33.54 24.59 16.02
N THR A 516 32.58 24.50 15.12
CA THR A 516 31.28 23.86 15.37
C THR A 516 31.02 22.87 14.25
N ALA A 517 30.61 21.67 14.60
CA ALA A 517 30.20 20.64 13.67
C ALA A 517 28.91 19.98 14.17
N THR A 518 28.16 19.39 13.25
CA THR A 518 26.93 18.65 13.50
C THR A 518 27.02 17.28 12.86
N ASP A 519 26.27 16.32 13.38
CA ASP A 519 26.09 15.03 12.77
C ASP A 519 24.60 14.72 12.71
N ALA A 520 24.12 14.27 11.55
CA ALA A 520 22.71 14.02 11.33
C ALA A 520 22.17 12.89 12.23
N GLY A 521 23.04 11.92 12.54
CA GLY A 521 22.72 10.80 13.42
C GLY A 521 22.71 11.12 14.91
N GLY A 522 23.11 12.35 15.28
CA GLY A 522 23.22 12.80 16.67
C GLY A 522 24.44 12.23 17.39
N ASP A 523 25.46 11.80 16.64
CA ASP A 523 26.66 11.20 17.21
C ASP A 523 27.51 12.19 18.01
N THR A 524 28.27 11.68 18.97
CA THR A 524 29.27 12.48 19.69
C THR A 524 30.48 12.75 18.79
N LEU A 525 30.88 14.02 18.68
CA LEU A 525 31.95 14.46 17.78
C LEU A 525 33.27 14.73 18.50
N THR A 526 34.36 14.26 17.91
CA THR A 526 35.74 14.51 18.33
C THR A 526 36.43 15.45 17.35
N TYR A 527 37.00 16.55 17.87
CA TYR A 527 37.69 17.58 17.08
C TYR A 527 39.20 17.45 17.27
N ILE A 528 39.94 17.34 16.17
CA ILE A 528 41.40 17.23 16.16
C ILE A 528 41.97 18.33 15.27
N TRP A 529 42.83 19.17 15.84
CA TRP A 529 43.53 20.22 15.13
C TRP A 529 44.98 19.82 14.91
N GLU A 530 45.46 19.89 13.68
CA GLU A 530 46.85 19.69 13.32
C GLU A 530 47.39 20.98 12.70
N LEU A 531 48.40 21.56 13.34
CA LEU A 531 49.02 22.81 12.91
C LEU A 531 50.31 22.49 12.15
N SER A 532 50.65 23.32 11.15
CA SER A 532 51.84 23.13 10.31
C SER A 532 53.17 23.23 11.06
N ASP A 533 53.16 23.64 12.34
CA ASP A 533 54.32 23.62 13.24
C ASP A 533 54.52 22.26 13.95
N GLY A 534 53.67 21.28 13.65
CA GLY A 534 53.70 19.93 14.22
C GLY A 534 52.84 19.76 15.48
N THR A 535 52.16 20.81 15.94
CA THR A 535 51.29 20.74 17.12
C THR A 535 49.98 20.03 16.79
N ARG A 536 49.54 19.12 17.68
CA ARG A 536 48.24 18.45 17.61
C ARG A 536 47.42 18.74 18.86
N LEU A 537 46.21 19.27 18.67
CA LEU A 537 45.29 19.66 19.76
C LEU A 537 43.95 18.93 19.62
N THR A 538 43.23 18.76 20.72
CA THR A 538 41.92 18.09 20.74
C THR A 538 40.93 18.93 21.53
N GLY A 539 39.74 19.12 20.95
CA GLY A 539 38.67 19.90 21.56
C GLY A 539 38.00 20.84 20.56
N GLN A 540 36.75 21.18 20.87
CA GLN A 540 35.96 22.12 20.08
C GLN A 540 36.53 23.54 20.11
N VAL A 541 37.17 23.92 21.23
CA VAL A 541 37.93 25.15 21.40
C VAL A 541 39.34 24.76 21.84
N VAL A 542 40.35 25.24 21.12
CA VAL A 542 41.76 25.00 21.42
C VAL A 542 42.54 26.31 21.48
N THR A 543 43.67 26.31 22.17
CA THR A 543 44.52 27.50 22.32
C THR A 543 45.97 27.13 22.07
N HIS A 544 46.66 27.92 21.26
CA HIS A 544 48.07 27.72 20.91
C HIS A 544 48.83 29.03 20.81
N SER A 545 50.15 29.00 21.06
CA SER A 545 51.02 30.17 20.88
C SER A 545 52.07 29.88 19.83
N PHE A 546 52.06 30.67 18.76
CA PHE A 546 52.99 30.51 17.64
C PHE A 546 54.28 31.27 17.94
N PRO A 547 55.47 30.62 17.94
CA PRO A 547 56.72 31.25 18.37
C PRO A 547 57.27 32.28 17.39
N HIS A 548 56.81 32.26 16.12
CA HIS A 548 57.28 33.12 15.06
C HIS A 548 56.10 33.64 14.23
N ASN A 549 56.25 34.83 13.65
CA ASN A 549 55.34 35.36 12.66
C ASN A 549 55.44 34.60 11.31
N GLY A 550 54.38 34.62 10.51
CA GLY A 550 54.31 33.95 9.21
C GLY A 550 52.99 33.20 8.99
N THR A 551 52.88 32.55 7.84
CA THR A 551 51.70 31.75 7.47
C THR A 551 51.81 30.34 8.04
N TYR A 552 50.81 29.92 8.80
CA TYR A 552 50.65 28.56 9.29
C TYR A 552 49.41 27.92 8.66
N THR A 553 49.44 26.62 8.38
CA THR A 553 48.23 25.89 7.98
C THR A 553 47.64 25.21 9.20
N ALA A 554 46.35 25.40 9.43
CA ALA A 554 45.58 24.64 10.41
C ALA A 554 44.66 23.66 9.68
N THR A 555 44.78 22.38 10.03
CA THR A 555 43.91 21.31 9.55
C THR A 555 43.02 20.86 10.69
N LEU A 556 41.70 20.96 10.50
CA LEU A 556 40.70 20.45 11.43
C LEU A 556 40.15 19.12 10.88
N THR A 557 40.22 18.08 11.70
CA THR A 557 39.56 16.79 11.47
C THR A 557 38.47 16.59 12.52
N VAL A 558 37.23 16.42 12.09
CA VAL A 558 36.10 16.05 12.95
C VAL A 558 35.76 14.58 12.70
N ILE A 559 35.61 13.82 13.79
CA ILE A 559 35.40 12.37 13.78
C ILE A 559 34.13 12.07 14.57
N ASP A 560 33.25 11.23 14.02
CA ASP A 560 32.05 10.76 14.74
C ASP A 560 32.35 9.57 15.66
N ALA A 561 31.30 9.04 16.32
CA ALA A 561 31.41 7.90 17.23
C ALA A 561 31.68 6.57 16.52
N HIS A 562 31.36 6.48 15.22
CA HIS A 562 31.54 5.30 14.38
C HIS A 562 32.88 5.29 13.64
N GLY A 563 33.66 6.37 13.74
CA GLY A 563 35.02 6.51 13.25
C GLY A 563 35.16 7.18 11.87
N GLU A 564 34.06 7.60 11.25
CA GLU A 564 34.10 8.35 10.00
C GLU A 564 34.58 9.79 10.25
N ARG A 565 35.16 10.40 9.21
CA ARG A 565 35.92 11.64 9.34
C ARG A 565 35.61 12.64 8.25
N VAL A 566 35.50 13.91 8.63
CA VAL A 566 35.55 15.05 7.73
C VAL A 566 36.78 15.91 8.07
N THR A 567 37.45 16.46 7.06
CA THR A 567 38.67 17.25 7.25
C THR A 567 38.61 18.51 6.41
N THR A 568 39.06 19.62 6.97
CA THR A 568 39.23 20.90 6.27
C THR A 568 40.51 21.60 6.72
N SER A 569 41.07 22.44 5.85
CA SER A 569 42.30 23.19 6.14
C SER A 569 42.15 24.65 5.75
N PHE A 570 42.78 25.53 6.51
CA PHE A 570 42.83 26.97 6.24
C PHE A 570 44.17 27.57 6.69
N GLU A 571 44.47 28.76 6.18
CA GLU A 571 45.70 29.49 6.50
C GLU A 571 45.48 30.47 7.65
N LEU A 572 46.48 30.55 8.53
CA LEU A 572 46.59 31.43 9.68
C LEU A 572 47.78 32.35 9.47
N GLU A 573 47.52 33.65 9.31
CA GLU A 573 48.56 34.67 9.20
C GLU A 573 48.94 35.19 10.60
N ILE A 574 50.08 34.74 11.13
CA ILE A 574 50.61 35.18 12.42
C ILE A 574 51.40 36.48 12.22
N THR A 575 50.92 37.56 12.83
CA THR A 575 51.56 38.86 12.72
C THR A 575 52.70 39.04 13.71
N ASN A 576 53.72 39.81 13.31
CA ASN A 576 54.91 40.07 14.11
C ASN A 576 54.65 41.12 15.21
N ILE A 577 55.24 40.94 16.39
CA ILE A 577 55.35 41.97 17.44
C ILE A 577 56.66 42.71 17.25
N ALA A 578 56.61 44.03 17.06
CA ALA A 578 57.83 44.83 16.99
C ALA A 578 58.58 44.79 18.35
N PRO A 579 59.91 44.62 18.37
CA PRO A 579 60.67 44.63 19.62
C PRO A 579 60.56 46.00 20.30
N ILE A 580 60.26 46.01 21.60
CA ILE A 580 60.28 47.21 22.43
C ILE A 580 61.69 47.34 23.00
N VAL A 581 62.40 48.40 22.62
CA VAL A 581 63.67 48.77 23.27
C VAL A 581 63.32 49.49 24.57
N GLU A 582 63.46 48.83 25.70
CA GLU A 582 63.50 49.51 27.00
C GLU A 582 64.88 50.17 27.15
N PRO A 583 64.97 51.48 27.39
CA PRO A 583 66.25 52.12 27.66
C PRO A 583 66.76 51.69 29.03
N GLU A 584 67.65 50.69 29.08
CA GLU A 584 68.47 50.41 30.25
C GLU A 584 69.35 51.63 30.58
N ASP A 585 69.26 52.08 31.83
CA ASP A 585 70.11 53.05 32.51
C ASP A 585 70.65 54.22 31.68
N LYS A 586 70.04 55.41 31.87
CA LYS A 586 70.68 56.67 31.50
C LYS A 586 72.05 56.74 32.19
N PRO A 587 73.18 56.87 31.47
CA PRO A 587 74.46 57.06 32.12
C PRO A 587 74.46 58.39 32.88
N THR A 588 74.53 58.35 34.21
CA THR A 588 74.86 59.51 35.03
C THR A 588 76.31 59.90 34.77
N ILE A 589 76.50 60.99 34.03
CA ILE A 589 77.81 61.63 33.86
C ILE A 589 78.11 62.43 35.13
N SER A 590 79.02 61.93 35.97
CA SER A 590 79.59 62.70 37.07
C SER A 590 80.89 63.39 36.59
N LEU A 591 80.84 64.69 36.34
CA LEU A 591 82.02 65.48 35.95
C LEU A 591 82.85 65.82 37.19
N ALA A 592 84.00 65.15 37.34
CA ALA A 592 85.06 65.60 38.24
C ALA A 592 85.97 66.62 37.53
N SER A 593 86.32 67.68 38.25
CA SER A 593 87.05 68.85 37.80
C SER A 593 88.45 68.54 37.26
N ASN A 594 88.77 69.20 36.13
CA ASN A 594 90.10 69.41 35.57
C ASN A 594 90.93 68.16 35.23
N THR A 595 90.71 67.60 34.04
CA THR A 595 91.83 67.04 33.25
C THR A 595 91.52 67.10 31.76
N THR A 596 92.39 67.80 31.03
CA THR A 596 92.37 67.88 29.56
C THR A 596 92.86 66.55 29.00
N THR A 597 91.93 65.67 28.60
CA THR A 597 92.29 64.44 27.88
C THR A 597 92.14 64.66 26.38
N LYS A 598 93.29 64.63 25.70
CA LYS A 598 93.48 64.71 24.25
C LYS A 598 92.84 63.48 23.60
N LEU A 599 91.79 63.67 22.80
CA LEU A 599 91.23 62.63 21.94
C LEU A 599 92.17 62.39 20.75
N THR A 600 92.86 61.24 20.74
CA THR A 600 93.55 60.76 19.54
C THR A 600 92.53 60.13 18.59
N ARG A 601 92.42 60.71 17.39
CA ARG A 601 91.57 60.22 16.31
C ARG A 601 92.38 59.23 15.46
N ASN A 602 92.08 57.94 15.57
CA ASN A 602 92.40 57.00 14.49
C ASN A 602 91.20 57.00 13.54
N ASN A 603 91.30 57.79 12.47
CA ASN A 603 90.49 57.60 11.27
C ASN A 603 90.72 56.15 10.78
N THR A 604 89.73 55.39 10.33
CA THR A 604 89.08 55.59 9.05
C THR A 604 87.59 55.22 9.11
N GLU A 605 86.73 56.22 9.21
CA GLU A 605 85.63 56.47 8.28
C GLU A 605 84.85 57.73 8.71
N THR A 606 84.53 58.56 7.73
CA THR A 606 83.85 59.84 7.89
C THR A 606 82.34 59.65 7.89
N ILE A 607 81.67 60.04 8.97
CA ILE A 607 80.27 60.49 8.92
C ILE A 607 80.23 61.91 9.53
N PRO A 608 79.83 62.95 8.77
CA PRO A 608 79.71 64.31 9.29
C PRO A 608 78.37 64.49 10.02
N ASN A 609 78.43 65.25 11.13
CA ASN A 609 77.31 65.84 11.90
C ASN A 609 76.67 64.98 13.01
N LEU A 610 77.43 64.70 14.07
CA LEU A 610 76.88 64.47 15.41
C LEU A 610 77.03 65.75 16.24
N ASN A 611 75.92 66.48 16.44
CA ASN A 611 75.90 67.70 17.24
C ASN A 611 75.31 67.36 18.62
N ILE A 612 76.15 67.06 19.61
CA ILE A 612 75.74 66.83 21.00
C ILE A 612 75.75 68.17 21.73
N ARG A 613 74.58 68.72 22.06
CA ARG A 613 74.44 69.75 23.10
C ARG A 613 74.16 69.04 24.43
N SER A 614 75.06 69.21 25.40
CA SER A 614 74.88 68.75 26.79
C SER A 614 74.01 69.72 27.60
N SER A 615 73.17 69.13 28.45
CA SER A 615 72.22 69.69 29.43
C SER A 615 72.90 70.54 30.53
N PHE A 616 72.21 71.37 31.34
CA PHE A 616 71.47 70.97 32.57
C PHE A 616 70.77 72.19 33.23
N SER A 617 69.65 71.95 33.91
CA SER A 617 69.17 72.73 35.07
C SER A 617 68.46 71.79 36.02
N GLU A 618 68.85 71.82 37.30
CA GLU A 618 68.39 70.96 38.39
C GLU A 618 67.03 71.37 38.97
N THR A 619 66.45 70.43 39.72
CA THR A 619 65.11 70.25 40.36
C THR A 619 64.74 71.29 41.46
N PRO A 620 63.58 71.25 42.20
CA PRO A 620 62.49 70.23 42.29
C PRO A 620 61.02 70.76 42.31
N LEU A 621 60.07 69.83 42.26
CA LEU A 621 58.59 70.00 42.27
C LEU A 621 58.01 70.67 43.53
N PRO A 622 56.78 71.21 43.43
CA PRO A 622 55.73 70.74 44.34
C PRO A 622 54.42 70.34 43.63
N ILE A 623 53.73 69.42 44.31
CA ILE A 623 52.45 68.77 43.98
C ILE A 623 51.28 69.78 43.88
N ASN A 624 50.40 69.64 42.87
CA ASN A 624 48.94 69.78 43.00
C ASN A 624 48.15 69.42 41.71
N SER A 625 47.08 68.65 41.92
CA SER A 625 45.80 68.57 41.16
C SER A 625 45.77 68.27 39.64
N LEU A 626 45.18 67.13 39.28
CA LEU A 626 44.49 66.86 38.00
C LEU A 626 43.30 67.84 37.77
N PRO A 627 42.66 67.94 36.58
CA PRO A 627 42.93 67.39 35.24
C PRO A 627 42.94 68.46 34.11
N PHE A 628 43.14 68.03 32.84
CA PHE A 628 42.63 68.57 31.56
C PHE A 628 43.68 68.71 30.43
N ASN A 629 43.37 67.99 29.34
CA ASN A 629 43.68 68.16 27.92
C ASN A 629 44.67 69.26 27.49
N ASN A 630 45.62 68.87 26.63
CA ASN A 630 45.68 69.45 25.28
C ASN A 630 46.47 68.57 24.30
N PHE A 631 45.79 68.23 23.21
CA PHE A 631 46.38 67.79 21.96
C PHE A 631 47.23 68.91 21.35
N VAL A 632 48.36 68.57 20.75
CA VAL A 632 48.96 69.36 19.66
C VAL A 632 49.15 68.45 18.47
N SER A 633 48.29 68.65 17.46
CA SER A 633 48.48 68.18 16.10
C SER A 633 49.45 69.11 15.36
N VAL A 634 50.33 68.53 14.55
CA VAL A 634 51.02 69.24 13.46
C VAL A 634 50.32 68.83 12.17
N ARG A 635 49.67 69.78 11.49
CA ARG A 635 49.28 69.67 10.08
C ARG A 635 49.76 70.92 9.34
N ILE A 636 50.37 70.67 8.19
CA ILE A 636 51.02 71.62 7.28
C ILE A 636 50.02 72.69 6.81
N LYS A 637 50.49 73.93 6.74
CA LYS A 637 49.73 75.11 6.31
C LYS A 637 50.24 75.50 4.92
N ASP A 638 49.36 75.43 3.92
CA ASP A 638 49.43 76.32 2.75
C ASP A 638 48.07 77.03 2.60
N SER A 639 48.16 78.35 2.47
CA SER A 639 47.06 79.31 2.38
C SER A 639 46.33 79.20 1.03
N LEU A 640 45.01 79.38 0.94
CA LEU A 640 44.31 80.67 1.02
C LEU A 640 42.79 80.45 1.22
N ALA A 641 42.14 81.41 1.88
CA ALA A 641 40.75 81.44 2.35
C ALA A 641 39.78 82.12 1.33
N PRO A 642 38.52 82.49 1.68
CA PRO A 642 37.37 81.64 2.05
C PRO A 642 36.06 82.07 1.34
N ASN A 643 34.95 81.32 1.50
CA ASN A 643 33.66 81.88 1.96
C ASN A 643 32.54 80.83 2.18
N ASN A 644 31.98 80.92 3.40
CA ASN A 644 30.56 80.93 3.79
C ASN A 644 29.62 79.70 3.75
N LEU A 645 29.29 79.31 4.98
CA LEU A 645 27.96 79.22 5.63
C LEU A 645 27.05 77.98 5.49
N ALA A 646 26.64 77.55 6.69
CA ALA A 646 25.31 77.07 7.11
C ALA A 646 25.02 75.56 7.11
N SER A 647 25.17 75.00 8.31
CA SER A 647 24.31 74.04 9.02
C SER A 647 22.94 73.66 8.42
N ALA A 648 22.60 72.36 8.45
CA ALA A 648 21.35 71.84 9.03
C ALA A 648 21.28 70.29 9.07
N LEU A 649 20.85 69.78 10.23
CA LEU A 649 19.90 68.67 10.45
C LEU A 649 20.32 67.18 10.32
N ASN A 650 20.36 66.57 11.52
CA ASN A 650 19.56 65.43 12.01
C ASN A 650 19.84 63.98 11.55
N ASN A 651 20.14 63.16 12.57
CA ASN A 651 19.98 61.71 12.61
C ASN A 651 18.49 61.32 12.70
N ASN A 652 18.07 60.25 12.01
CA ASN A 652 17.54 59.03 12.66
C ASN A 652 17.44 57.88 11.62
N PRO A 653 17.54 56.60 12.04
CA PRO A 653 17.60 55.44 11.17
C PRO A 653 16.22 54.80 10.94
N ASN A 654 16.13 54.05 9.85
CA ASN A 654 15.50 52.73 9.77
C ASN A 654 16.39 51.86 8.90
#